data_AF-A0A4S3FWQ4-F1
#
_entry.id   AF-A0A4S3FWQ4-F1
#
_cell.length_a   1.000
_cell.length_b   1.000
_cell.length_c   1.000
_cell.angle_alpha   90.00
_cell.angle_beta   90.00
_cell.angle_gamma   90.00
#
_symmetry.space_group_name_H-M   'P 1'
#
loop_
_entity.id
_entity.type
_entity.pdbx_description
1 polymer ?
#
loop_
_entity_poly.entity_id
_entity_poly.type
_entity_poly.pdbx_seq_one_letter_code
_entity_poly.pdbx_strand_id
1 'polypeptide(L)'
;MASLYDTKQLPQAVSAPAFAPPWWQRLALVLLLAAVLVASNWSVIGTVNYELGDFAANSLLIQDAKSLALFTGNYSRVGFNHPGPAILYVLAAGEVVFHDWLHVARSPFSGQLMAVTLYNAAWMILIFTTLAKMLRSRVAAMLTVSVLALALAFLDYQIFTGIWFPHLYLFPFAAMLVTGARLVDGHTDALPGLGIACGFLMNGHVSFVAILGIVFLTVAAANYLAQRGQANRLILHKGFLGANKGPVLRFFAIIGVFLLPLAIETVRRFPGPVAEYAAFGGHTKHNSLLQAIQYTGVYWGGTVFAAMLAAGLAGMLFIHARRSGGDVGRAVCALLAAGVGATLALLFYAKVGIDLLEFSYIGLFYYAVPALAIATAAACLYQAMQWRGKHVLAFVLVAVFGVATWQKIQKPVEYLPQYNQPEVQHLYKTMRALPRQGRLVLDLDFAQDQGFIWTNVLGLQAYAKRKGDDFFCVNKNWHISNTRAGRCTPDEVIRGQRYQIRKVVEGMAPPLAQGMGLGVYRFELPDLAALSEVTVAARPELFNNFILDSGWSALENQFVWSEGKTSRLVLRLPSNFAGVAELDLGSFIPRPEADQVLTVEAGAAPSGPHRFVSTEQRKRIRVPVQADGDGIVTIVLHIDHPVSPKQVGMSEDARALGVSLYGIKLERQ
;
A
#
# COMPACT_ATOMS: atom_id res chain seq x y z
N MET A 1 -39.47 57.75 21.23
CA MET A 1 -39.53 56.56 22.10
C MET A 1 -39.92 55.38 21.24
N ALA A 2 -38.96 54.48 21.04
CA ALA A 2 -39.03 53.32 20.18
C ALA A 2 -39.60 52.12 20.93
N SER A 3 -40.44 51.31 20.27
CA SER A 3 -40.55 49.86 20.49
C SER A 3 -41.48 49.26 19.43
N LEU A 4 -40.92 48.93 18.27
CA LEU A 4 -41.50 47.96 17.34
C LEU A 4 -40.59 46.74 17.39
N TYR A 5 -41.03 45.74 18.14
CA TYR A 5 -40.43 44.41 18.18
C TYR A 5 -40.60 43.76 16.79
N ASP A 6 -39.54 43.85 15.98
CA ASP A 6 -39.37 43.06 14.77
C ASP A 6 -39.04 41.62 15.16
N THR A 7 -40.09 40.82 15.38
CA THR A 7 -39.97 39.36 15.47
C THR A 7 -39.55 38.83 14.10
N LYS A 8 -38.23 38.71 13.91
CA LYS A 8 -37.62 37.88 12.86
C LYS A 8 -38.23 36.48 12.94
N GLN A 9 -39.21 36.22 12.08
CA GLN A 9 -39.69 34.88 11.79
C GLN A 9 -38.46 34.06 11.38
N LEU A 10 -38.07 33.12 12.23
CA LEU A 10 -37.12 32.07 11.87
C LEU A 10 -37.66 31.41 10.60
N PRO A 11 -36.89 31.35 9.51
CA PRO A 11 -37.35 30.71 8.28
C PRO A 11 -37.72 29.27 8.62
N GLN A 12 -39.01 28.95 8.49
CA GLN A 12 -39.50 27.58 8.56
C GLN A 12 -38.66 26.76 7.58
N ALA A 13 -37.96 25.76 8.10
CA ALA A 13 -37.19 24.83 7.30
C ALA A 13 -38.15 24.11 6.35
N VAL A 14 -38.26 24.62 5.12
CA VAL A 14 -38.99 23.96 4.03
C VAL A 14 -38.37 22.57 3.92
N SER A 15 -39.09 21.56 4.39
CA SER A 15 -38.69 20.17 4.31
C SER A 15 -38.64 19.79 2.83
N ALA A 16 -37.46 19.92 2.23
CA ALA A 16 -37.24 19.48 0.86
C ALA A 16 -37.69 18.02 0.74
N PRO A 17 -38.43 17.65 -0.34
CA PRO A 17 -38.89 16.28 -0.52
C PRO A 17 -37.71 15.32 -0.40
N ALA A 18 -37.90 14.22 0.34
CA ALA A 18 -36.86 13.25 0.61
C ALA A 18 -36.47 12.51 -0.68
N PHE A 19 -35.56 13.09 -1.45
CA PHE A 19 -34.98 12.45 -2.63
C PHE A 19 -34.15 11.22 -2.27
N ALA A 20 -33.74 11.09 -1.01
CA ALA A 20 -32.99 9.94 -0.50
C ALA A 20 -33.92 8.74 -0.27
N PRO A 21 -33.65 7.58 -0.88
CA PRO A 21 -34.36 6.36 -0.52
C PRO A 21 -34.11 6.01 0.96
N PRO A 22 -35.11 5.43 1.66
CA PRO A 22 -34.92 4.91 3.01
C PRO A 22 -33.77 3.89 3.05
N TRP A 23 -33.19 3.68 4.23
CA TRP A 23 -31.98 2.86 4.40
C TRP A 23 -32.14 1.42 3.87
N TRP A 24 -33.32 0.81 4.01
CA TRP A 24 -33.58 -0.55 3.52
C TRP A 24 -33.60 -0.63 1.99
N GLN A 25 -34.09 0.40 1.29
CA GLN A 25 -34.01 0.47 -0.17
C GLN A 25 -32.56 0.60 -0.63
N ARG A 26 -31.76 1.40 0.08
CA ARG A 26 -30.31 1.51 -0.21
C ARG A 26 -29.62 0.18 -0.03
N LEU A 27 -29.90 -0.53 1.05
CA LEU A 27 -29.37 -1.88 1.29
C LEU A 27 -29.79 -2.85 0.17
N ALA A 28 -31.08 -2.87 -0.20
CA ALA A 28 -31.57 -3.72 -1.29
C ALA A 28 -30.86 -3.42 -2.63
N LEU A 29 -30.63 -2.14 -2.94
CA LEU A 29 -29.89 -1.73 -4.15
C LEU A 29 -28.42 -2.17 -4.09
N VAL A 30 -27.77 -2.08 -2.92
CA VAL A 30 -26.40 -2.58 -2.73
C VAL A 30 -26.35 -4.09 -2.96
N LEU A 31 -27.27 -4.86 -2.37
CA LEU A 31 -27.31 -6.30 -2.52
C LEU A 31 -27.60 -6.71 -3.97
N LEU A 32 -28.53 -6.03 -4.64
CA LEU A 32 -28.84 -6.28 -6.06
C LEU A 32 -27.62 -6.01 -6.95
N LEU A 33 -26.96 -4.87 -6.78
CA LEU A 33 -25.78 -4.52 -7.56
C LEU A 33 -24.61 -5.46 -7.25
N ALA A 34 -24.42 -5.83 -5.99
CA ALA A 34 -23.40 -6.81 -5.60
C ALA A 34 -23.68 -8.19 -6.23
N ALA A 35 -24.95 -8.64 -6.27
CA ALA A 35 -25.33 -9.89 -6.92
C ALA A 35 -25.02 -9.87 -8.42
N VAL A 36 -25.27 -8.74 -9.10
CA VAL A 36 -24.84 -8.51 -10.48
C VAL A 36 -23.31 -8.64 -10.57
N LEU A 37 -22.54 -7.87 -9.79
CA LEU A 37 -21.08 -7.95 -9.82
C LEU A 37 -20.53 -9.37 -9.53
N VAL A 38 -21.12 -10.10 -8.57
CA VAL A 38 -20.79 -11.52 -8.30
C VAL A 38 -21.07 -12.38 -9.53
N ALA A 39 -22.24 -12.26 -10.14
CA ALA A 39 -22.60 -13.02 -11.32
C ALA A 39 -21.68 -12.71 -12.51
N SER A 40 -21.18 -11.47 -12.64
CA SER A 40 -20.22 -11.11 -13.70
C SER A 40 -18.85 -11.77 -13.52
N ASN A 41 -18.48 -12.10 -12.28
CA ASN A 41 -17.18 -12.66 -11.93
C ASN A 41 -17.27 -14.10 -11.39
N TRP A 42 -18.41 -14.77 -11.58
CA TRP A 42 -18.68 -16.07 -10.95
C TRP A 42 -17.71 -17.16 -11.41
N SER A 43 -17.23 -17.09 -12.64
CA SER A 43 -16.22 -18.01 -13.19
C SER A 43 -14.93 -18.01 -12.37
N VAL A 44 -14.60 -16.91 -11.67
CA VAL A 44 -13.44 -16.77 -10.80
C VAL A 44 -13.81 -17.01 -9.33
N ILE A 45 -14.96 -16.49 -8.88
CA ILE A 45 -15.40 -16.66 -7.49
C ILE A 45 -15.72 -18.12 -7.18
N GLY A 46 -16.34 -18.83 -8.13
CA GLY A 46 -16.76 -20.22 -7.99
C GLY A 46 -15.65 -21.26 -8.07
N THR A 47 -14.38 -20.86 -8.20
CA THR A 47 -13.23 -21.78 -8.20
C THR A 47 -12.60 -21.88 -6.81
N VAL A 48 -11.72 -22.86 -6.64
CA VAL A 48 -10.89 -22.98 -5.43
C VAL A 48 -9.61 -22.20 -5.68
N ASN A 49 -9.53 -20.98 -5.16
CA ASN A 49 -8.42 -20.09 -5.40
C ASN A 49 -7.31 -20.27 -4.34
N TYR A 50 -6.07 -20.34 -4.82
CA TYR A 50 -4.85 -20.22 -4.03
C TYR A 50 -4.09 -19.01 -4.54
N GLU A 51 -3.93 -18.02 -3.68
CA GLU A 51 -3.33 -16.72 -3.98
C GLU A 51 -1.80 -16.71 -3.90
N LEU A 52 -1.15 -15.91 -4.74
CA LEU A 52 0.29 -15.66 -4.79
C LEU A 52 0.59 -14.15 -4.68
N GLY A 53 1.87 -13.79 -4.55
CA GLY A 53 2.34 -12.40 -4.68
C GLY A 53 1.60 -11.41 -3.79
N ASP A 54 1.17 -10.28 -4.35
CA ASP A 54 0.41 -9.24 -3.63
C ASP A 54 -0.83 -9.79 -2.93
N PHE A 55 -1.53 -10.72 -3.58
CA PHE A 55 -2.76 -11.32 -3.07
C PHE A 55 -2.50 -12.20 -1.86
N ALA A 56 -1.39 -12.96 -1.89
CA ALA A 56 -0.92 -13.75 -0.76
C ALA A 56 -0.42 -12.90 0.40
N ALA A 57 0.37 -11.85 0.12
CA ALA A 57 0.82 -10.90 1.14
C ALA A 57 -0.36 -10.26 1.86
N ASN A 58 -1.37 -9.81 1.12
CA ASN A 58 -2.59 -9.27 1.72
C ASN A 58 -3.39 -10.35 2.45
N SER A 59 -3.47 -11.58 1.94
CA SER A 59 -4.15 -12.68 2.62
C SER A 59 -3.50 -13.07 3.95
N LEU A 60 -2.19 -12.92 4.10
CA LEU A 60 -1.53 -13.09 5.40
C LEU A 60 -2.05 -12.08 6.43
N LEU A 61 -2.21 -10.82 6.03
CA LEU A 61 -2.76 -9.75 6.87
C LEU A 61 -4.26 -9.93 7.12
N ILE A 62 -5.03 -10.35 6.11
CA ILE A 62 -6.47 -10.64 6.23
C ILE A 62 -6.71 -11.76 7.26
N GLN A 63 -5.87 -12.80 7.26
CA GLN A 63 -5.93 -13.84 8.28
C GLN A 63 -5.70 -13.30 9.69
N ASP A 64 -4.79 -12.34 9.89
CA ASP A 64 -4.62 -11.66 11.19
C ASP A 64 -5.84 -10.78 11.54
N ALA A 65 -6.42 -10.10 10.55
CA ALA A 65 -7.61 -9.27 10.72
C ALA A 65 -8.83 -10.07 11.19
N LYS A 66 -8.94 -11.38 10.92
CA LYS A 66 -10.04 -12.22 11.47
C LYS A 66 -10.07 -12.24 13.00
N SER A 67 -8.94 -12.01 13.65
CA SER A 67 -8.81 -11.95 15.12
C SER A 67 -8.92 -10.54 15.71
N LEU A 68 -9.19 -9.52 14.88
CA LEU A 68 -9.19 -8.10 15.28
C LEU A 68 -7.86 -7.60 15.88
N ALA A 69 -6.77 -8.34 15.65
CA ALA A 69 -5.43 -8.02 16.17
C ALA A 69 -4.59 -7.15 15.21
N LEU A 70 -5.09 -6.91 13.99
CA LEU A 70 -4.38 -6.12 12.99
C LEU A 70 -4.65 -4.63 13.18
N PHE A 71 -3.59 -3.80 13.19
CA PHE A 71 -3.68 -2.34 13.31
C PHE A 71 -3.05 -1.57 12.15
N THR A 72 -2.47 -2.29 11.17
CA THR A 72 -1.80 -1.70 10.01
C THR A 72 -2.50 -2.11 8.72
N GLY A 73 -2.40 -1.27 7.68
CA GLY A 73 -2.89 -1.55 6.34
C GLY A 73 -2.02 -2.54 5.58
N ASN A 74 -2.22 -2.58 4.27
CA ASN A 74 -1.42 -3.41 3.38
C ASN A 74 0.06 -3.00 3.39
N TYR A 75 0.89 -3.96 3.01
CA TYR A 75 2.33 -3.75 2.91
C TYR A 75 2.70 -2.79 1.77
N SER A 76 3.87 -2.18 1.86
CA SER A 76 4.42 -1.29 0.84
C SER A 76 5.82 -1.70 0.42
N ARG A 77 6.16 -1.50 -0.86
CA ARG A 77 7.51 -1.77 -1.39
C ARG A 77 8.60 -0.90 -0.75
N VAL A 78 8.22 0.19 -0.10
CA VAL A 78 9.13 1.12 0.58
C VAL A 78 9.46 0.69 2.02
N GLY A 79 8.97 -0.47 2.47
CA GLY A 79 9.45 -1.12 3.70
C GLY A 79 8.57 -0.98 4.94
N PHE A 80 7.44 -0.27 4.85
CA PHE A 80 6.45 -0.15 5.92
C PHE A 80 5.05 -0.60 5.47
N ASN A 81 4.15 -0.79 6.43
CA ASN A 81 2.72 -0.98 6.16
C ASN A 81 1.99 0.36 6.12
N HIS A 82 1.03 0.53 5.22
CA HIS A 82 0.19 1.73 5.16
C HIS A 82 -0.69 1.88 6.41
N PRO A 83 -1.29 3.07 6.66
CA PRO A 83 -2.32 3.21 7.68
C PRO A 83 -3.45 2.26 7.34
N GLY A 84 -4.15 1.74 8.33
CA GLY A 84 -5.14 0.70 8.13
C GLY A 84 -5.74 0.25 9.45
N PRO A 85 -6.50 -0.85 9.50
CA PRO A 85 -6.62 -1.89 8.46
C PRO A 85 -8.00 -1.96 7.75
N ALA A 86 -8.72 -0.84 7.61
CA ALA A 86 -10.15 -0.89 7.26
C ALA A 86 -10.53 -1.74 6.03
N ILE A 87 -9.79 -1.63 4.91
CA ILE A 87 -10.06 -2.46 3.72
C ILE A 87 -9.82 -3.94 4.03
N LEU A 88 -8.73 -4.27 4.74
CA LEU A 88 -8.41 -5.64 5.12
C LEU A 88 -9.49 -6.24 6.04
N TYR A 89 -10.10 -5.45 6.93
CA TYR A 89 -11.25 -5.91 7.72
C TYR A 89 -12.48 -6.22 6.87
N VAL A 90 -12.75 -5.44 5.81
CA VAL A 90 -13.84 -5.76 4.87
C VAL A 90 -13.57 -7.10 4.18
N LEU A 91 -12.34 -7.32 3.72
CA LEU A 91 -11.96 -8.58 3.07
C LEU A 91 -12.01 -9.76 4.04
N ALA A 92 -11.56 -9.57 5.29
CA ALA A 92 -11.65 -10.57 6.36
C ALA A 92 -13.10 -10.91 6.69
N ALA A 93 -13.98 -9.91 6.77
CA ALA A 93 -15.40 -10.13 6.96
C ALA A 93 -16.03 -10.93 5.81
N GLY A 94 -15.60 -10.70 4.57
CA GLY A 94 -16.03 -11.51 3.42
C GLY A 94 -15.57 -12.96 3.50
N GLU A 95 -14.32 -13.20 3.91
CA GLU A 95 -13.83 -14.56 4.18
C GLU A 95 -14.67 -15.25 5.26
N VAL A 96 -14.88 -14.59 6.40
CA VAL A 96 -15.66 -15.13 7.51
C VAL A 96 -17.10 -15.43 7.10
N VAL A 97 -17.78 -14.45 6.49
CA VAL A 97 -19.21 -14.58 6.15
C VAL A 97 -19.42 -15.56 5.01
N PHE A 98 -18.72 -15.41 3.88
CA PHE A 98 -19.04 -16.18 2.67
C PHE A 98 -18.38 -17.55 2.62
N HIS A 99 -17.20 -17.72 3.22
CA HIS A 99 -16.48 -18.99 3.23
C HIS A 99 -16.68 -19.74 4.56
N ASP A 100 -16.41 -19.11 5.70
CA ASP A 100 -16.41 -19.83 6.99
C ASP A 100 -17.82 -20.10 7.53
N TRP A 101 -18.77 -19.17 7.37
CA TRP A 101 -20.12 -19.30 7.92
C TRP A 101 -21.16 -19.81 6.93
N LEU A 102 -21.25 -19.19 5.75
CA LEU A 102 -22.27 -19.52 4.75
C LEU A 102 -21.85 -20.63 3.78
N HIS A 103 -20.54 -20.92 3.69
CA HIS A 103 -19.97 -21.90 2.76
C HIS A 103 -20.38 -21.72 1.28
N VAL A 104 -20.71 -20.48 0.88
CA VAL A 104 -21.06 -20.13 -0.50
C VAL A 104 -19.79 -19.99 -1.35
N ALA A 105 -18.73 -19.43 -0.76
CA ALA A 105 -17.42 -19.35 -1.39
C ALA A 105 -16.65 -20.66 -1.19
N ARG A 106 -16.10 -21.22 -2.28
CA ARG A 106 -15.36 -22.50 -2.26
C ARG A 106 -13.95 -22.43 -1.66
N SER A 107 -13.42 -21.23 -1.52
CA SER A 107 -12.13 -20.98 -0.90
C SER A 107 -12.18 -19.69 -0.07
N PRO A 108 -11.30 -19.52 0.92
CA PRO A 108 -11.24 -18.29 1.70
C PRO A 108 -11.04 -17.05 0.83
N PHE A 109 -10.13 -17.14 -0.15
CA PHE A 109 -9.86 -16.06 -1.10
C PHE A 109 -11.08 -15.71 -1.96
N SER A 110 -11.88 -16.71 -2.37
CA SER A 110 -13.17 -16.46 -3.05
C SER A 110 -14.15 -15.67 -2.16
N GLY A 111 -14.13 -15.87 -0.85
CA GLY A 111 -14.92 -15.07 0.10
C GLY A 111 -14.46 -13.60 0.13
N GLN A 112 -13.16 -13.36 0.02
CA GLN A 112 -12.60 -12.01 -0.12
C GLN A 112 -13.05 -11.35 -1.44
N LEU A 113 -13.07 -12.09 -2.56
CA LEU A 113 -13.59 -11.59 -3.84
C LEU A 113 -15.08 -11.21 -3.77
N MET A 114 -15.90 -11.97 -3.04
CA MET A 114 -17.30 -11.59 -2.77
C MET A 114 -17.41 -10.33 -1.89
N ALA A 115 -16.47 -10.11 -0.97
CA ALA A 115 -16.40 -8.88 -0.20
C ALA A 115 -16.16 -7.66 -1.10
N VAL A 116 -15.27 -7.79 -2.10
CA VAL A 116 -14.97 -6.72 -3.07
C VAL A 116 -16.21 -6.27 -3.84
N THR A 117 -17.05 -7.21 -4.28
CA THR A 117 -18.27 -6.85 -5.03
C THR A 117 -19.27 -6.07 -4.16
N LEU A 118 -19.43 -6.46 -2.89
CA LEU A 118 -20.25 -5.72 -1.92
C LEU A 118 -19.67 -4.34 -1.59
N TYR A 119 -18.36 -4.28 -1.40
CA TYR A 119 -17.62 -3.05 -1.14
C TYR A 119 -17.82 -2.04 -2.27
N ASN A 120 -17.58 -2.44 -3.53
CA ASN A 120 -17.77 -1.59 -4.69
C ASN A 120 -19.23 -1.20 -4.91
N ALA A 121 -20.18 -2.13 -4.72
CA ALA A 121 -21.60 -1.83 -4.80
C ALA A 121 -22.04 -0.77 -3.77
N ALA A 122 -21.54 -0.84 -2.54
CA ALA A 122 -21.84 0.15 -1.50
C ALA A 122 -21.41 1.57 -1.90
N TRP A 123 -20.21 1.71 -2.47
CA TRP A 123 -19.73 3.00 -2.96
C TRP A 123 -20.52 3.53 -4.15
N MET A 124 -20.86 2.67 -5.11
CA MET A 124 -21.67 3.05 -6.27
C MET A 124 -23.06 3.54 -5.84
N ILE A 125 -23.68 2.92 -4.84
CA ILE A 125 -24.96 3.38 -4.29
C ILE A 125 -24.80 4.68 -3.48
N LEU A 126 -23.69 4.89 -2.77
CA LEU A 126 -23.41 6.17 -2.12
C LEU A 126 -23.26 7.31 -3.14
N ILE A 127 -22.55 7.06 -4.25
CA ILE A 127 -22.42 7.99 -5.37
C ILE A 127 -23.79 8.30 -5.97
N PHE A 128 -24.56 7.27 -6.31
CA PHE A 128 -25.91 7.41 -6.86
C PHE A 128 -26.83 8.25 -5.97
N THR A 129 -26.91 7.92 -4.68
CA THR A 129 -27.81 8.60 -3.74
C THR A 129 -27.40 10.05 -3.50
N THR A 130 -26.10 10.35 -3.52
CA THR A 130 -25.60 11.73 -3.39
C THR A 130 -25.88 12.54 -4.66
N LEU A 131 -25.63 11.96 -5.85
CA LEU A 131 -25.95 12.58 -7.13
C LEU A 131 -27.44 12.83 -7.31
N ALA A 132 -28.31 11.90 -6.88
CA ALA A 132 -29.76 12.08 -6.96
C ALA A 132 -30.25 13.32 -6.18
N LYS A 133 -29.59 13.63 -5.05
CA LYS A 133 -29.84 14.84 -4.27
C LYS A 133 -29.28 16.08 -4.96
N MET A 134 -28.04 16.01 -5.45
CA MET A 134 -27.36 17.13 -6.11
C MET A 134 -28.07 17.58 -7.39
N LEU A 135 -28.46 16.60 -8.22
CA LEU A 135 -29.09 16.84 -9.51
C LEU A 135 -30.62 16.97 -9.43
N ARG A 136 -31.21 16.75 -8.25
CA ARG A 136 -32.67 16.73 -8.01
C ARG A 136 -33.45 15.83 -8.97
N SER A 137 -32.82 14.79 -9.49
CA SER A 137 -33.41 13.87 -10.46
C SER A 137 -32.76 12.49 -10.33
N ARG A 138 -33.59 11.49 -10.00
CA ARG A 138 -33.15 10.09 -9.95
C ARG A 138 -32.74 9.57 -11.32
N VAL A 139 -33.45 9.97 -12.37
CA VAL A 139 -33.13 9.56 -13.75
C VAL A 139 -31.80 10.15 -14.18
N ALA A 140 -31.53 11.43 -13.89
CA ALA A 140 -30.23 12.04 -14.19
C ALA A 140 -29.10 11.34 -13.41
N ALA A 141 -29.31 11.03 -12.13
CA ALA A 141 -28.33 10.32 -11.32
C ALA A 141 -28.08 8.87 -11.78
N MET A 142 -29.13 8.14 -12.19
CA MET A 142 -28.99 6.81 -12.80
C MET A 142 -28.16 6.90 -14.08
N LEU A 143 -28.49 7.83 -14.97
CA LEU A 143 -27.73 8.06 -16.20
C LEU A 143 -26.27 8.41 -15.91
N THR A 144 -25.99 9.31 -14.96
CA THR A 144 -24.62 9.64 -14.54
C THR A 144 -23.87 8.41 -14.03
N VAL A 145 -24.47 7.61 -13.14
CA VAL A 145 -23.81 6.40 -12.60
C VAL A 145 -23.58 5.36 -13.69
N SER A 146 -24.52 5.18 -14.63
CA SER A 146 -24.35 4.27 -15.76
C SER A 146 -23.25 4.72 -16.73
N VAL A 147 -23.14 6.03 -17.02
CA VAL A 147 -22.07 6.57 -17.86
C VAL A 147 -20.72 6.50 -17.13
N LEU A 148 -20.68 6.78 -15.82
CA LEU A 148 -19.49 6.61 -14.98
C LEU A 148 -19.02 5.16 -15.03
N ALA A 149 -19.93 4.21 -14.80
CA ALA A 149 -19.61 2.79 -14.80
C ALA A 149 -19.10 2.34 -16.18
N LEU A 150 -19.76 2.76 -17.26
CA LEU A 150 -19.32 2.47 -18.62
C LEU A 150 -17.93 3.03 -18.89
N ALA A 151 -17.69 4.30 -18.59
CA ALA A 151 -16.39 4.94 -18.80
C ALA A 151 -15.28 4.20 -18.03
N LEU A 152 -15.51 3.89 -16.75
CA LEU A 152 -14.57 3.12 -15.94
C LEU A 152 -14.34 1.72 -16.48
N ALA A 153 -15.36 1.03 -16.98
CA ALA A 153 -15.21 -0.31 -17.55
C ALA A 153 -14.38 -0.32 -18.85
N PHE A 154 -14.36 0.78 -19.59
CA PHE A 154 -13.50 0.94 -20.76
C PHE A 154 -12.08 1.42 -20.42
N LEU A 155 -11.92 2.20 -19.34
CA LEU A 155 -10.61 2.63 -18.84
C LEU A 155 -9.86 1.47 -18.18
N ASP A 156 -10.53 0.77 -17.26
CA ASP A 156 -10.04 -0.44 -16.60
C ASP A 156 -11.21 -1.24 -15.99
N TYR A 157 -11.63 -2.30 -16.68
CA TYR A 157 -12.74 -3.15 -16.24
C TYR A 157 -12.46 -3.89 -14.92
N GLN A 158 -11.19 -4.03 -14.52
CA GLN A 158 -10.79 -4.76 -13.32
C GLN A 158 -11.15 -3.97 -12.04
N ILE A 159 -11.50 -2.69 -12.14
CA ILE A 159 -11.92 -1.85 -11.01
C ILE A 159 -13.17 -2.41 -10.30
N PHE A 160 -14.05 -3.10 -11.02
CA PHE A 160 -15.35 -3.53 -10.51
C PHE A 160 -15.26 -4.76 -9.61
N THR A 161 -14.35 -5.68 -9.92
CA THR A 161 -14.27 -7.02 -9.31
C THR A 161 -12.87 -7.37 -8.82
N GLY A 162 -11.88 -6.54 -9.15
CA GLY A 162 -10.49 -6.74 -8.79
C GLY A 162 -10.21 -6.42 -7.33
N ILE A 163 -9.55 -7.36 -6.65
CA ILE A 163 -9.15 -7.27 -5.24
C ILE A 163 -7.82 -6.53 -5.03
N TRP A 164 -7.11 -6.20 -6.11
CA TRP A 164 -5.86 -5.46 -6.01
C TRP A 164 -6.10 -4.05 -5.45
N PHE A 165 -5.28 -3.63 -4.49
CA PHE A 165 -5.51 -2.42 -3.70
C PHE A 165 -5.69 -1.13 -4.53
N PRO A 166 -4.91 -0.88 -5.60
CA PRO A 166 -5.16 0.25 -6.51
C PRO A 166 -6.61 0.32 -7.03
N HIS A 167 -7.24 -0.83 -7.33
CA HIS A 167 -8.63 -0.89 -7.76
C HIS A 167 -9.60 -0.54 -6.63
N LEU A 168 -9.31 -1.00 -5.41
CA LEU A 168 -10.15 -0.77 -4.22
C LEU A 168 -10.18 0.68 -3.75
N TYR A 169 -9.29 1.54 -4.26
CA TYR A 169 -9.27 2.98 -3.95
C TYR A 169 -10.18 3.80 -4.85
N LEU A 170 -10.58 3.29 -6.02
CA LEU A 170 -11.21 4.14 -7.02
C LEU A 170 -12.63 4.56 -6.63
N PHE A 171 -13.50 3.62 -6.30
CA PHE A 171 -14.87 3.95 -5.91
C PHE A 171 -14.98 4.75 -4.60
N PRO A 172 -14.21 4.48 -3.52
CA PRO A 172 -14.20 5.39 -2.37
C PRO A 172 -13.65 6.77 -2.73
N PHE A 173 -12.68 6.88 -3.66
CA PHE A 173 -12.21 8.19 -4.13
C PHE A 173 -13.28 8.94 -4.91
N ALA A 174 -13.99 8.28 -5.83
CA ALA A 174 -15.13 8.86 -6.54
C ALA A 174 -16.25 9.29 -5.57
N ALA A 175 -16.55 8.47 -4.57
CA ALA A 175 -17.50 8.80 -3.51
C ALA A 175 -17.05 10.00 -2.67
N MET A 176 -15.76 10.08 -2.34
CA MET A 176 -15.16 11.23 -1.64
C MET A 176 -15.32 12.51 -2.46
N LEU A 177 -15.08 12.50 -3.78
CA LEU A 177 -15.27 13.68 -4.63
C LEU A 177 -16.72 14.14 -4.67
N VAL A 178 -17.67 13.21 -4.88
CA VAL A 178 -19.11 13.53 -4.97
C VAL A 178 -19.66 14.01 -3.63
N THR A 179 -19.29 13.34 -2.53
CA THR A 179 -19.73 13.75 -1.18
C THR A 179 -19.05 15.03 -0.71
N GLY A 180 -17.76 15.22 -1.02
CA GLY A 180 -16.99 16.43 -0.74
C GLY A 180 -17.52 17.65 -1.52
N ALA A 181 -17.98 17.46 -2.76
CA ALA A 181 -18.60 18.52 -3.55
C ALA A 181 -19.84 19.14 -2.85
N ARG A 182 -20.59 18.39 -2.04
CA ARG A 182 -21.71 18.93 -1.25
C ARG A 182 -21.28 20.06 -0.30
N LEU A 183 -20.02 20.05 0.16
CA LEU A 183 -19.49 21.08 1.06
C LEU A 183 -19.22 22.41 0.34
N VAL A 184 -19.01 22.42 -0.98
CA VAL A 184 -18.88 23.67 -1.75
C VAL A 184 -20.14 24.53 -1.59
N ASP A 185 -21.30 23.90 -1.54
CA ASP A 185 -22.60 24.55 -1.33
C ASP A 185 -22.99 24.73 0.16
N GLY A 186 -22.11 24.34 1.09
CA GLY A 186 -22.37 24.41 2.53
C GLY A 186 -23.39 23.37 3.01
N HIS A 187 -23.51 22.22 2.32
CA HIS A 187 -24.41 21.15 2.76
C HIS A 187 -23.68 20.07 3.56
N THR A 188 -24.28 19.65 4.67
CA THR A 188 -23.71 18.69 5.61
C THR A 188 -24.33 17.29 5.56
N ASP A 189 -25.29 17.07 4.66
CA ASP A 189 -26.07 15.83 4.58
C ASP A 189 -25.28 14.63 4.05
N ALA A 190 -24.09 14.87 3.46
CA ALA A 190 -23.18 13.84 2.97
C ALA A 190 -21.93 13.65 3.84
N LEU A 191 -21.81 14.39 4.96
CA LEU A 191 -20.64 14.33 5.84
C LEU A 191 -20.31 12.93 6.36
N PRO A 192 -21.29 12.09 6.79
CA PRO A 192 -20.98 10.72 7.18
C PRO A 192 -20.38 9.89 6.03
N GLY A 193 -20.94 10.01 4.82
CA GLY A 193 -20.42 9.32 3.64
C GLY A 193 -19.00 9.79 3.28
N LEU A 194 -18.75 11.10 3.39
CA LEU A 194 -17.42 11.67 3.21
C LEU A 194 -16.42 11.14 4.24
N GLY A 195 -16.80 11.09 5.52
CA GLY A 195 -15.96 10.57 6.60
C GLY A 195 -15.57 9.11 6.38
N ILE A 196 -16.53 8.27 5.97
CA ILE A 196 -16.27 6.86 5.66
C ILE A 196 -15.35 6.74 4.45
N ALA A 197 -15.61 7.49 3.36
CA ALA A 197 -14.77 7.47 2.16
C ALA A 197 -13.32 7.90 2.45
N CYS A 198 -13.13 9.00 3.17
CA CYS A 198 -11.80 9.45 3.60
C CYS A 198 -11.11 8.45 4.52
N GLY A 199 -11.86 7.86 5.46
CA GLY A 199 -11.36 6.83 6.36
C GLY A 199 -10.77 5.64 5.61
N PHE A 200 -11.52 5.08 4.65
CA PHE A 200 -11.07 3.98 3.80
C PHE A 200 -9.86 4.35 2.94
N LEU A 201 -9.83 5.55 2.35
CA LEU A 201 -8.70 6.00 1.54
C LEU A 201 -7.43 6.13 2.38
N MET A 202 -7.49 6.80 3.54
CA MET A 202 -6.34 6.92 4.44
C MET A 202 -5.87 5.56 4.97
N ASN A 203 -6.81 4.65 5.25
CA ASN A 203 -6.54 3.27 5.68
C ASN A 203 -6.15 2.32 4.54
N GLY A 204 -6.18 2.79 3.31
CA GLY A 204 -5.71 2.06 2.13
C GLY A 204 -4.28 2.46 1.81
N HIS A 205 -4.01 3.76 1.74
CA HIS A 205 -2.68 4.24 1.37
C HIS A 205 -2.36 5.59 2.03
N VAL A 206 -1.14 5.71 2.58
CA VAL A 206 -0.70 6.90 3.34
C VAL A 206 -0.74 8.19 2.51
N SER A 207 -0.47 8.10 1.20
CA SER A 207 -0.49 9.27 0.31
C SER A 207 -1.86 9.96 0.26
N PHE A 208 -2.95 9.24 0.58
CA PHE A 208 -4.28 9.85 0.63
C PHE A 208 -4.40 10.93 1.70
N VAL A 209 -3.56 10.94 2.74
CA VAL A 209 -3.55 12.04 3.72
C VAL A 209 -3.24 13.38 3.03
N ALA A 210 -2.18 13.42 2.23
CA ALA A 210 -1.80 14.63 1.47
C ALA A 210 -2.80 14.93 0.34
N ILE A 211 -3.24 13.91 -0.39
CA ILE A 211 -4.20 14.08 -1.49
C ILE A 211 -5.51 14.68 -0.99
N LEU A 212 -6.08 14.12 0.09
CA LEU A 212 -7.32 14.61 0.69
C LEU A 212 -7.14 16.03 1.24
N GLY A 213 -5.99 16.34 1.83
CA GLY A 213 -5.65 17.70 2.27
C GLY A 213 -5.76 18.72 1.13
N ILE A 214 -5.14 18.44 -0.02
CA ILE A 214 -5.18 19.34 -1.19
C ILE A 214 -6.59 19.46 -1.77
N VAL A 215 -7.33 18.35 -1.86
CA VAL A 215 -8.73 18.36 -2.31
C VAL A 215 -9.58 19.22 -1.39
N PHE A 216 -9.46 19.06 -0.06
CA PHE A 216 -10.25 19.82 0.90
C PHE A 216 -9.89 21.31 0.96
N LEU A 217 -8.62 21.67 0.78
CA LEU A 217 -8.24 23.08 0.61
C LEU A 217 -8.93 23.70 -0.61
N THR A 218 -8.99 22.95 -1.72
CA THR A 218 -9.66 23.41 -2.94
C THR A 218 -11.18 23.52 -2.74
N VAL A 219 -11.80 22.55 -2.09
CA VAL A 219 -13.24 22.57 -1.74
C VAL A 219 -13.57 23.73 -0.80
N ALA A 220 -12.73 24.00 0.20
CA ALA A 220 -12.91 25.12 1.12
C ALA A 220 -12.76 26.47 0.41
N ALA A 221 -11.76 26.62 -0.47
CA ALA A 221 -11.60 27.81 -1.30
C ALA A 221 -12.81 28.02 -2.23
N ALA A 222 -13.30 26.96 -2.88
CA ALA A 222 -14.49 27.01 -3.72
C ALA A 222 -15.75 27.37 -2.92
N ASN A 223 -15.92 26.82 -1.72
CA ASN A 223 -17.01 27.19 -0.80
C ASN A 223 -16.94 28.68 -0.43
N TYR A 224 -15.76 29.18 -0.08
CA TYR A 224 -15.57 30.59 0.27
C TYR A 224 -15.96 31.52 -0.89
N LEU A 225 -15.52 31.19 -2.11
CA LEU A 225 -15.85 31.98 -3.30
C LEU A 225 -17.34 31.90 -3.65
N ALA A 226 -17.94 30.73 -3.57
CA ALA A 226 -19.34 30.50 -3.94
C ALA A 226 -20.34 31.06 -2.92
N GLN A 227 -19.99 31.06 -1.63
CA GLN A 227 -20.89 31.41 -0.52
C GLN A 227 -20.48 32.71 0.17
N ARG A 228 -19.67 33.57 -0.49
CA ARG A 228 -19.26 34.86 0.04
C ARG A 228 -20.48 35.69 0.42
N GLY A 229 -20.56 36.10 1.69
CA GLY A 229 -21.71 36.85 2.25
C GLY A 229 -22.80 35.99 2.88
N GLN A 230 -22.74 34.65 2.77
CA GLN A 230 -23.68 33.73 3.42
C GLN A 230 -23.00 33.02 4.60
N ALA A 231 -22.91 33.70 5.74
CA ALA A 231 -22.24 33.22 6.95
C ALA A 231 -22.69 31.83 7.43
N ASN A 232 -23.93 31.43 7.13
CA ASN A 232 -24.52 30.13 7.48
C ASN A 232 -24.20 29.00 6.48
N ARG A 233 -23.48 29.29 5.38
CA ARG A 233 -23.05 28.31 4.36
C ARG A 233 -21.53 28.26 4.15
N LEU A 234 -20.79 29.20 4.74
CA LEU A 234 -19.34 29.21 4.76
C LEU A 234 -18.83 28.15 5.76
N ILE A 235 -18.23 27.06 5.27
CA ILE A 235 -17.94 25.87 6.09
C ILE A 235 -16.93 26.12 7.21
N LEU A 236 -16.08 27.14 7.06
CA LEU A 236 -15.08 27.55 8.07
C LEU A 236 -15.58 28.65 9.01
N HIS A 237 -16.78 29.18 8.79
CA HIS A 237 -17.34 30.24 9.62
C HIS A 237 -17.94 29.69 10.92
N LYS A 238 -17.75 30.40 12.05
CA LYS A 238 -18.25 29.98 13.37
C LYS A 238 -19.76 29.73 13.38
N GLY A 239 -20.54 30.54 12.67
CA GLY A 239 -21.99 30.39 12.56
C GLY A 239 -22.40 29.08 11.89
N PHE A 240 -21.71 28.69 10.81
CA PHE A 240 -21.93 27.40 10.16
C PHE A 240 -21.60 26.24 11.09
N LEU A 241 -20.44 26.28 11.76
CA LEU A 241 -19.99 25.21 12.67
C LEU A 241 -20.95 25.06 13.86
N GLY A 242 -21.44 26.18 14.42
CA GLY A 242 -22.44 26.17 15.48
C GLY A 242 -23.76 25.55 15.03
N ALA A 243 -24.27 25.94 13.86
CA ALA A 243 -25.51 25.40 13.29
C ALA A 243 -25.40 23.92 12.88
N ASN A 244 -24.20 23.46 12.50
CA ASN A 244 -23.96 22.11 11.98
C ASN A 244 -23.11 21.23 12.92
N LYS A 245 -23.05 21.55 14.22
CA LYS A 245 -22.20 20.83 15.19
C LYS A 245 -22.39 19.30 15.16
N GLY A 246 -23.64 18.83 15.03
CA GLY A 246 -23.97 17.41 15.02
C GLY A 246 -23.36 16.65 13.84
N PRO A 247 -23.69 17.02 12.58
CA PRO A 247 -23.07 16.43 11.40
C PRO A 247 -21.54 16.52 11.37
N VAL A 248 -20.98 17.67 11.79
CA VAL A 248 -19.52 17.87 11.86
C VAL A 248 -18.88 16.94 12.88
N LEU A 249 -19.45 16.82 14.08
CA LEU A 249 -18.97 15.90 15.11
C LEU A 249 -19.04 14.44 14.64
N ARG A 250 -20.10 14.04 13.95
CA ARG A 250 -20.20 12.68 13.38
C ARG A 250 -19.11 12.40 12.35
N PHE A 251 -18.82 13.37 11.47
CA PHE A 251 -17.71 13.25 10.52
C PHE A 251 -16.37 13.01 11.24
N PHE A 252 -16.03 13.86 12.21
CA PHE A 252 -14.79 13.70 12.97
C PHE A 252 -14.76 12.44 13.82
N ALA A 253 -15.89 12.01 14.38
CA ALA A 253 -15.98 10.74 15.11
C ALA A 253 -15.71 9.55 14.19
N ILE A 254 -16.28 9.54 12.97
CA ILE A 254 -15.99 8.51 11.96
C ILE A 254 -14.50 8.51 11.63
N ILE A 255 -13.91 9.67 11.30
CA ILE A 255 -12.47 9.78 11.01
C ILE A 255 -11.63 9.28 12.20
N GLY A 256 -12.02 9.64 13.43
CA GLY A 256 -11.37 9.17 14.65
C GLY A 256 -11.36 7.64 14.77
N VAL A 257 -12.47 6.97 14.43
CA VAL A 257 -12.53 5.49 14.40
C VAL A 257 -11.53 4.91 13.40
N PHE A 258 -11.38 5.50 12.22
CA PHE A 258 -10.42 5.05 11.21
C PHE A 258 -8.97 5.36 11.57
N LEU A 259 -8.70 6.39 12.38
CA LEU A 259 -7.36 6.72 12.86
C LEU A 259 -6.97 6.00 14.14
N LEU A 260 -7.94 5.41 14.85
CA LEU A 260 -7.71 4.70 16.11
C LEU A 260 -6.68 3.56 15.99
N PRO A 261 -6.70 2.68 14.98
CA PRO A 261 -5.69 1.64 14.85
C PRO A 261 -4.26 2.21 14.68
N LEU A 262 -4.11 3.25 13.87
CA LEU A 262 -2.82 3.94 13.70
C LEU A 262 -2.33 4.57 15.01
N ALA A 263 -3.24 5.15 15.80
CA ALA A 263 -2.91 5.70 17.11
C ALA A 263 -2.46 4.59 18.09
N ILE A 264 -3.21 3.48 18.14
CA ILE A 264 -2.85 2.30 18.96
C ILE A 264 -1.47 1.79 18.56
N GLU A 265 -1.22 1.60 17.28
CA GLU A 265 0.06 1.06 16.79
C GLU A 265 1.23 2.00 17.08
N THR A 266 1.03 3.32 16.93
CA THR A 266 2.03 4.33 17.29
C THR A 266 2.38 4.28 18.77
N VAL A 267 1.39 4.11 19.65
CA VAL A 267 1.62 3.99 21.11
C VAL A 267 2.31 2.66 21.44
N ARG A 268 1.90 1.55 20.83
CA ARG A 268 2.49 0.23 21.08
C ARG A 268 3.94 0.12 20.61
N ARG A 269 4.34 0.91 19.61
CA ARG A 269 5.65 0.80 18.95
C ARG A 269 6.28 2.15 18.68
N PHE A 270 6.40 3.02 19.69
CA PHE A 270 6.98 4.36 19.52
C PHE A 270 8.41 4.30 18.92
N PRO A 271 8.76 5.12 17.91
CA PRO A 271 8.03 6.30 17.41
C PRO A 271 6.90 6.00 16.40
N GLY A 272 6.69 4.72 16.08
CA GLY A 272 5.51 4.22 15.37
C GLY A 272 5.51 4.42 13.87
N PRO A 273 4.46 3.92 13.18
CA PRO A 273 4.34 4.06 11.72
C PRO A 273 4.32 5.53 11.26
N VAL A 274 3.83 6.45 12.09
CA VAL A 274 3.80 7.89 11.76
C VAL A 274 5.21 8.44 11.52
N ALA A 275 6.19 8.03 12.33
CA ALA A 275 7.57 8.44 12.14
C ALA A 275 8.18 7.82 10.88
N GLU A 276 7.85 6.56 10.57
CA GLU A 276 8.26 5.91 9.31
C GLU A 276 7.72 6.67 8.09
N TYR A 277 6.46 7.12 8.13
CA TYR A 277 5.84 7.90 7.05
C TYR A 277 6.49 9.27 6.89
N ALA A 278 6.75 9.96 8.00
CA ALA A 278 7.42 11.27 8.00
C ALA A 278 8.86 11.16 7.47
N ALA A 279 9.59 10.12 7.90
CA ALA A 279 10.94 9.85 7.42
C ALA A 279 10.96 9.59 5.91
N PHE A 280 10.03 8.77 5.40
CA PHE A 280 9.92 8.51 3.97
C PHE A 280 9.67 9.79 3.16
N GLY A 281 8.74 10.64 3.62
CA GLY A 281 8.42 11.90 2.94
C GLY A 281 9.59 12.90 2.85
N GLY A 282 10.63 12.76 3.68
CA GLY A 282 11.82 13.62 3.66
C GLY A 282 12.91 13.22 2.67
N HIS A 283 12.86 12.00 2.10
CA HIS A 283 13.97 11.43 1.32
C HIS A 283 13.61 11.13 -0.15
N THR A 284 12.44 11.52 -0.64
CA THR A 284 12.02 11.17 -2.01
C THR A 284 12.63 12.08 -3.07
N LYS A 285 13.03 11.46 -4.19
CA LYS A 285 13.42 12.17 -5.40
C LYS A 285 12.22 12.95 -5.94
N HIS A 286 12.37 14.26 -6.09
CA HIS A 286 11.35 15.10 -6.70
C HIS A 286 11.37 14.95 -8.23
N ASN A 287 10.20 14.74 -8.83
CA ASN A 287 10.03 14.79 -10.27
C ASN A 287 9.90 16.24 -10.76
N SER A 288 10.25 16.45 -12.03
CA SER A 288 10.00 17.73 -12.69
C SER A 288 8.49 17.98 -12.83
N LEU A 289 8.08 19.26 -12.93
CA LEU A 289 6.69 19.61 -13.16
C LEU A 289 6.16 19.01 -14.48
N LEU A 290 6.99 18.99 -15.52
CA LEU A 290 6.64 18.42 -16.82
C LEU A 290 6.34 16.92 -16.71
N GLN A 291 7.18 16.16 -16.00
CA GLN A 291 6.95 14.73 -15.75
C GLN A 291 5.65 14.48 -14.97
N ALA A 292 5.36 15.31 -13.94
CA ALA A 292 4.12 15.20 -13.19
C ALA A 292 2.87 15.50 -14.06
N ILE A 293 2.96 16.48 -14.96
CA ILE A 293 1.90 16.80 -15.94
C ILE A 293 1.73 15.64 -16.93
N GLN A 294 2.83 15.08 -17.45
CA GLN A 294 2.80 13.94 -18.36
C GLN A 294 2.13 12.72 -17.71
N TYR A 295 2.55 12.38 -16.49
CA TYR A 295 1.96 11.29 -15.70
C TYR A 295 0.45 11.49 -15.47
N THR A 296 0.06 12.68 -15.02
CA THR A 296 -1.36 13.03 -14.79
C THR A 296 -2.17 13.00 -16.10
N GLY A 297 -1.56 13.39 -17.22
CA GLY A 297 -2.16 13.38 -18.54
C GLY A 297 -2.47 11.99 -19.09
N VAL A 298 -1.77 10.94 -18.65
CA VAL A 298 -2.04 9.54 -19.05
C VAL A 298 -3.49 9.16 -18.77
N TYR A 299 -4.01 9.52 -17.60
CA TYR A 299 -5.38 9.16 -17.17
C TYR A 299 -6.50 9.85 -17.98
N TRP A 300 -6.13 10.86 -18.77
CA TRP A 300 -7.03 11.57 -19.67
C TRP A 300 -6.81 11.17 -21.14
N GLY A 301 -6.02 10.12 -21.42
CA GLY A 301 -5.73 9.62 -22.77
C GLY A 301 -4.46 10.21 -23.41
N GLY A 302 -3.52 10.75 -22.63
CA GLY A 302 -2.25 11.34 -23.09
C GLY A 302 -2.28 12.88 -23.09
N THR A 303 -1.12 13.56 -23.05
CA THR A 303 -1.04 14.99 -22.67
C THR A 303 -1.85 15.97 -23.52
N VAL A 304 -1.78 15.88 -24.85
CA VAL A 304 -2.46 16.81 -25.75
C VAL A 304 -3.97 16.54 -25.79
N PHE A 305 -4.34 15.26 -25.97
CA PHE A 305 -5.74 14.84 -25.93
C PHE A 305 -6.38 15.15 -24.57
N ALA A 306 -5.64 14.95 -23.48
CA ALA A 306 -6.04 15.29 -22.13
C ALA A 306 -6.38 16.76 -21.96
N ALA A 307 -5.48 17.65 -22.39
CA ALA A 307 -5.70 19.08 -22.26
C ALA A 307 -6.96 19.51 -23.03
N MET A 308 -7.14 19.03 -24.26
CA MET A 308 -8.32 19.34 -25.08
C MET A 308 -9.61 18.78 -24.49
N LEU A 309 -9.62 17.51 -24.09
CA LEU A 309 -10.80 16.84 -23.53
C LEU A 309 -11.18 17.47 -22.18
N ALA A 310 -10.21 17.68 -21.30
CA ALA A 310 -10.44 18.30 -20.00
C ALA A 310 -10.96 19.73 -20.15
N ALA A 311 -10.34 20.55 -21.02
CA ALA A 311 -10.79 21.91 -21.27
C ALA A 311 -12.18 21.96 -21.91
N GLY A 312 -12.45 21.09 -22.89
CA GLY A 312 -13.75 20.98 -23.56
C GLY A 312 -14.87 20.58 -22.60
N LEU A 313 -14.65 19.55 -21.78
CA LEU A 313 -15.60 19.12 -20.76
C LEU A 313 -15.81 20.19 -19.68
N ALA A 314 -14.73 20.78 -19.16
CA ALA A 314 -14.83 21.84 -18.15
C ALA A 314 -15.58 23.07 -18.70
N GLY A 315 -15.28 23.49 -19.92
CA GLY A 315 -15.95 24.60 -20.59
C GLY A 315 -17.45 24.34 -20.77
N MET A 316 -17.82 23.17 -21.29
CA MET A 316 -19.22 22.78 -21.47
C MET A 316 -19.98 22.71 -20.13
N LEU A 317 -19.38 22.09 -19.10
CA LEU A 317 -19.97 22.00 -17.77
C LEU A 317 -20.14 23.38 -17.13
N PHE A 318 -19.15 24.27 -17.28
CA PHE A 318 -19.23 25.64 -16.79
C PHE A 318 -20.33 26.46 -17.48
N ILE A 319 -20.42 26.37 -18.82
CA ILE A 319 -21.48 27.04 -19.59
C ILE A 319 -22.85 26.54 -19.16
N HIS A 320 -23.02 25.22 -19.01
CA HIS A 320 -24.28 24.65 -18.51
C HIS A 320 -24.60 25.14 -17.10
N ALA A 321 -23.63 25.12 -16.19
CA ALA A 321 -23.82 25.58 -14.81
C ALA A 321 -24.29 27.03 -14.73
N ARG A 322 -23.74 27.91 -15.58
CA ARG A 322 -24.16 29.31 -15.71
C ARG A 322 -25.58 29.47 -16.27
N ARG A 323 -25.97 28.64 -17.24
CA ARG A 323 -27.29 28.70 -17.88
C ARG A 323 -28.41 28.11 -17.02
N SER A 324 -28.18 26.96 -16.41
CA SER A 324 -29.20 26.25 -15.63
C SER A 324 -29.54 26.98 -14.33
N GLY A 325 -28.60 27.74 -13.77
CA GLY A 325 -28.78 28.41 -12.48
C GLY A 325 -29.17 27.43 -11.36
N GLY A 326 -29.65 27.99 -10.25
CA GLY A 326 -30.24 27.20 -9.16
C GLY A 326 -29.29 26.16 -8.54
N ASP A 327 -29.87 25.09 -8.02
CA ASP A 327 -29.13 24.02 -7.31
C ASP A 327 -28.33 23.12 -8.24
N VAL A 328 -28.82 22.85 -9.45
CA VAL A 328 -28.12 21.99 -10.42
C VAL A 328 -26.84 22.67 -10.91
N GLY A 329 -26.91 23.95 -11.29
CA GLY A 329 -25.72 24.67 -11.75
C GLY A 329 -24.65 24.74 -10.65
N ARG A 330 -25.07 24.96 -9.41
CA ARG A 330 -24.18 24.90 -8.24
C ARG A 330 -23.55 23.52 -8.03
N ALA A 331 -24.34 22.45 -8.13
CA ALA A 331 -23.83 21.08 -8.02
C ALA A 331 -22.77 20.75 -9.08
N VAL A 332 -22.97 21.20 -10.33
CA VAL A 332 -21.99 21.01 -11.41
C VAL A 332 -20.70 21.78 -11.11
N CYS A 333 -20.79 23.04 -10.70
CA CYS A 333 -19.62 23.82 -10.28
C CYS A 333 -18.87 23.17 -9.10
N ALA A 334 -19.60 22.61 -8.14
CA ALA A 334 -19.03 21.93 -6.99
C ALA A 334 -18.26 20.66 -7.38
N LEU A 335 -18.81 19.85 -8.29
CA LEU A 335 -18.13 18.67 -8.83
C LEU A 335 -16.87 19.06 -9.62
N LEU A 336 -16.93 20.14 -10.41
CA LEU A 336 -15.76 20.69 -11.10
C LEU A 336 -14.67 21.12 -10.11
N ALA A 337 -15.04 21.82 -9.03
CA ALA A 337 -14.08 22.25 -8.01
C ALA A 337 -13.41 21.06 -7.31
N ALA A 338 -14.17 20.02 -6.95
CA ALA A 338 -13.62 18.79 -6.40
C ALA A 338 -12.68 18.08 -7.39
N GLY A 339 -13.06 18.02 -8.67
CA GLY A 339 -12.24 17.49 -9.75
C GLY A 339 -10.92 18.25 -9.92
N VAL A 340 -10.95 19.59 -9.92
CA VAL A 340 -9.74 20.43 -9.94
C VAL A 340 -8.85 20.13 -8.74
N GLY A 341 -9.43 20.03 -7.54
CA GLY A 341 -8.68 19.67 -6.33
C GLY A 341 -7.99 18.31 -6.45
N ALA A 342 -8.67 17.31 -7.03
CA ALA A 342 -8.12 15.99 -7.29
C ALA A 342 -6.97 16.03 -8.31
N THR A 343 -7.10 16.81 -9.38
CA THR A 343 -6.05 17.02 -10.37
C THR A 343 -4.81 17.66 -9.76
N LEU A 344 -4.99 18.72 -8.96
CA LEU A 344 -3.89 19.37 -8.25
C LEU A 344 -3.22 18.42 -7.26
N ALA A 345 -4.01 17.59 -6.58
CA ALA A 345 -3.51 16.59 -5.65
C ALA A 345 -2.69 15.49 -6.35
N LEU A 346 -3.14 14.97 -7.51
CA LEU A 346 -2.36 14.00 -8.28
C LEU A 346 -1.09 14.62 -8.85
N LEU A 347 -1.15 15.87 -9.35
CA LEU A 347 0.05 16.59 -9.81
C LEU A 347 1.08 16.74 -8.69
N PHE A 348 0.63 17.13 -7.50
CA PHE A 348 1.49 17.20 -6.32
C PHE A 348 2.07 15.83 -5.96
N TYR A 349 1.23 14.79 -5.95
CA TYR A 349 1.66 13.44 -5.62
C TYR A 349 2.67 12.89 -6.62
N ALA A 350 2.42 13.04 -7.93
CA ALA A 350 3.36 12.67 -8.98
C ALA A 350 4.66 13.48 -8.90
N LYS A 351 4.61 14.74 -8.44
CA LYS A 351 5.79 15.58 -8.28
C LYS A 351 6.67 15.15 -7.11
N VAL A 352 6.09 14.82 -5.96
CA VAL A 352 6.83 14.69 -4.69
C VAL A 352 6.78 13.29 -4.08
N GLY A 353 5.68 12.56 -4.28
CA GLY A 353 5.41 11.30 -3.58
C GLY A 353 5.47 10.04 -4.44
N ILE A 354 5.63 10.15 -5.76
CA ILE A 354 5.87 9.00 -6.65
C ILE A 354 7.33 9.01 -7.08
N ASP A 355 8.06 7.98 -6.74
CA ASP A 355 9.46 7.74 -7.09
C ASP A 355 9.62 7.17 -8.51
N LEU A 356 8.67 6.34 -8.98
CA LEU A 356 8.71 5.66 -10.28
C LEU A 356 7.41 5.93 -11.06
N LEU A 357 7.47 6.87 -12.01
CA LEU A 357 6.31 7.34 -12.78
C LEU A 357 5.89 6.36 -13.89
N GLU A 358 6.70 5.35 -14.21
CA GLU A 358 6.32 4.24 -15.09
C GLU A 358 5.20 3.38 -14.49
N PHE A 359 5.02 3.41 -13.17
CA PHE A 359 3.97 2.69 -12.47
C PHE A 359 2.66 3.49 -12.46
N SER A 360 1.96 3.44 -13.59
CA SER A 360 0.65 4.08 -13.79
C SER A 360 -0.44 3.55 -12.84
N TYR A 361 -0.27 2.38 -12.23
CA TYR A 361 -1.23 1.88 -11.25
C TYR A 361 -1.29 2.74 -9.98
N ILE A 362 -0.25 3.52 -9.67
CA ILE A 362 -0.19 4.33 -8.44
C ILE A 362 -1.28 5.42 -8.44
N GLY A 363 -1.57 6.02 -9.60
CA GLY A 363 -2.63 7.01 -9.77
C GLY A 363 -3.97 6.45 -10.27
N LEU A 364 -4.19 5.13 -10.27
CA LEU A 364 -5.39 4.50 -10.87
C LEU A 364 -6.71 5.07 -10.32
N PHE A 365 -6.77 5.42 -9.03
CA PHE A 365 -7.92 6.07 -8.40
C PHE A 365 -8.37 7.36 -9.11
N TYR A 366 -7.45 8.03 -9.81
CA TYR A 366 -7.70 9.29 -10.48
C TYR A 366 -8.54 9.14 -11.75
N TYR A 367 -8.69 7.93 -12.32
CA TYR A 367 -9.67 7.68 -13.39
C TYR A 367 -11.10 8.08 -12.98
N ALA A 368 -11.39 8.19 -11.68
CA ALA A 368 -12.64 8.78 -11.18
C ALA A 368 -12.90 10.19 -11.72
N VAL A 369 -11.88 11.03 -11.92
CA VAL A 369 -12.05 12.43 -12.34
C VAL A 369 -12.54 12.56 -13.79
N PRO A 370 -11.83 12.04 -14.81
CA PRO A 370 -12.32 12.09 -16.19
C PRO A 370 -13.66 11.36 -16.34
N ALA A 371 -13.84 10.23 -15.68
CA ALA A 371 -15.09 9.46 -15.76
C ALA A 371 -16.28 10.22 -15.13
N LEU A 372 -16.10 10.89 -13.98
CA LEU A 372 -17.12 11.75 -13.38
C LEU A 372 -17.40 13.00 -14.24
N ALA A 373 -16.40 13.58 -14.90
CA ALA A 373 -16.60 14.71 -15.80
C ALA A 373 -17.49 14.34 -17.00
N ILE A 374 -17.20 13.21 -17.66
CA ILE A 374 -18.01 12.65 -18.77
C ILE A 374 -19.42 12.29 -18.28
N ALA A 375 -19.54 11.68 -17.11
CA ALA A 375 -20.83 11.31 -16.53
C ALA A 375 -21.69 12.52 -16.15
N THR A 376 -21.08 13.58 -15.63
CA THR A 376 -21.76 14.84 -15.30
C THR A 376 -22.19 15.57 -16.57
N ALA A 377 -21.35 15.53 -17.62
CA ALA A 377 -21.69 16.05 -18.94
C ALA A 377 -22.97 15.42 -19.51
N ALA A 378 -23.10 14.10 -19.42
CA ALA A 378 -24.30 13.39 -19.84
C ALA A 378 -25.55 13.81 -19.07
N ALA A 379 -25.44 14.04 -17.74
CA ALA A 379 -26.55 14.57 -16.96
C ALA A 379 -26.93 16.00 -17.36
N CYS A 380 -25.96 16.88 -17.62
CA CYS A 380 -26.20 18.24 -18.10
C CYS A 380 -26.94 18.24 -19.45
N LEU A 381 -26.53 17.38 -20.39
CA LEU A 381 -27.21 17.20 -21.67
C LEU A 381 -28.65 16.69 -21.46
N TYR A 382 -28.84 15.69 -20.60
CA TYR A 382 -30.16 15.18 -20.25
C TYR A 382 -31.09 16.25 -19.66
N GLN A 383 -30.58 17.11 -18.79
CA GLN A 383 -31.37 18.18 -18.18
C GLN A 383 -31.68 19.31 -19.16
N ALA A 384 -30.79 19.59 -20.12
CA ALA A 384 -31.01 20.57 -21.16
C ALA A 384 -32.12 20.17 -22.15
N MET A 385 -32.34 18.87 -22.36
CA MET A 385 -33.40 18.36 -23.24
C MET A 385 -34.81 18.71 -22.70
N GLN A 386 -35.67 19.29 -23.53
CA GLN A 386 -37.04 19.67 -23.17
C GLN A 386 -38.13 18.74 -23.74
N TRP A 387 -37.76 17.75 -24.54
CA TRP A 387 -38.72 16.83 -25.17
C TRP A 387 -39.24 15.75 -24.22
N ARG A 388 -40.53 15.39 -24.33
CA ARG A 388 -41.23 14.41 -23.47
C ARG A 388 -40.59 13.01 -23.50
N GLY A 389 -40.01 12.59 -24.62
CA GLY A 389 -39.37 11.28 -24.78
C GLY A 389 -38.02 11.11 -24.06
N LYS A 390 -37.46 12.18 -23.48
CA LYS A 390 -36.12 12.13 -22.86
C LYS A 390 -35.99 11.13 -21.71
N HIS A 391 -37.07 10.88 -20.96
CA HIS A 391 -37.06 9.90 -19.87
C HIS A 391 -36.95 8.47 -20.41
N VAL A 392 -37.73 8.16 -21.45
CA VAL A 392 -37.66 6.86 -22.13
C VAL A 392 -36.27 6.66 -22.72
N LEU A 393 -35.73 7.66 -23.42
CA LEU A 393 -34.36 7.62 -23.93
C LEU A 393 -33.34 7.40 -22.81
N ALA A 394 -33.45 8.10 -21.68
CA ALA A 394 -32.54 7.92 -20.55
C ALA A 394 -32.61 6.50 -19.96
N PHE A 395 -33.80 5.91 -19.82
CA PHE A 395 -33.94 4.52 -19.37
C PHE A 395 -33.34 3.52 -20.37
N VAL A 396 -33.56 3.72 -21.66
CA VAL A 396 -32.94 2.90 -22.72
C VAL A 396 -31.41 3.01 -22.65
N LEU A 397 -30.87 4.23 -22.54
CA LEU A 397 -29.42 4.45 -22.41
C LEU A 397 -28.85 3.82 -21.13
N VAL A 398 -29.54 3.94 -19.99
CA VAL A 398 -29.15 3.27 -18.73
C VAL A 398 -29.08 1.75 -18.91
N ALA A 399 -30.08 1.14 -19.57
CA ALA A 399 -30.08 -0.29 -19.83
C ALA A 399 -28.95 -0.70 -20.78
N VAL A 400 -28.78 0.02 -21.90
CA VAL A 400 -27.72 -0.23 -22.89
C VAL A 400 -26.33 -0.10 -22.26
N PHE A 401 -26.09 0.97 -21.50
CA PHE A 401 -24.81 1.18 -20.81
C PHE A 401 -24.60 0.15 -19.69
N GLY A 402 -25.65 -0.28 -19.00
CA GLY A 402 -25.58 -1.38 -18.03
C GLY A 402 -25.14 -2.69 -18.68
N VAL A 403 -25.75 -3.06 -19.81
CA VAL A 403 -25.37 -4.26 -20.59
C VAL A 403 -23.96 -4.15 -21.15
N ALA A 404 -23.57 -2.99 -21.70
CA ALA A 404 -22.23 -2.78 -22.21
C ALA A 404 -21.17 -2.84 -21.10
N THR A 405 -21.45 -2.25 -19.94
CA THR A 405 -20.60 -2.35 -18.74
C THR A 405 -20.45 -3.81 -18.33
N TRP A 406 -21.57 -4.53 -18.19
CA TRP A 406 -21.59 -5.96 -17.87
C TRP A 406 -20.70 -6.78 -18.80
N GLN A 407 -20.86 -6.61 -20.12
CA GLN A 407 -20.06 -7.31 -21.12
C GLN A 407 -18.56 -7.01 -20.99
N LYS A 408 -18.17 -5.81 -20.55
CA LYS A 408 -16.76 -5.46 -20.34
C LYS A 408 -16.21 -6.04 -19.05
N ILE A 409 -16.96 -6.01 -17.96
CA ILE A 409 -16.49 -6.48 -16.64
C ILE A 409 -16.49 -8.01 -16.48
N GLN A 410 -17.20 -8.74 -17.36
CA GLN A 410 -17.14 -10.20 -17.41
C GLN A 410 -15.79 -10.76 -17.90
N LYS A 411 -14.91 -9.90 -18.41
CA LYS A 411 -13.56 -10.31 -18.82
C LYS A 411 -12.77 -10.78 -17.60
N PRO A 412 -12.01 -11.88 -17.71
CA PRO A 412 -11.06 -12.27 -16.67
C PRO A 412 -10.07 -11.14 -16.41
N VAL A 413 -9.81 -10.85 -15.13
CA VAL A 413 -8.75 -9.91 -14.74
C VAL A 413 -7.36 -10.40 -15.17
N GLU A 414 -6.43 -9.48 -15.40
CA GLU A 414 -5.12 -9.78 -15.99
C GLU A 414 -4.22 -10.58 -15.06
N TYR A 415 -4.38 -10.37 -13.75
CA TYR A 415 -3.63 -11.08 -12.72
C TYR A 415 -4.34 -12.34 -12.22
N LEU A 416 -5.32 -12.88 -12.98
CA LEU A 416 -5.90 -14.20 -12.69
C LEU A 416 -4.82 -15.29 -12.51
N PRO A 417 -3.69 -15.33 -13.26
CA PRO A 417 -2.63 -16.30 -12.98
C PRO A 417 -2.01 -16.20 -11.58
N GLN A 418 -2.22 -15.11 -10.84
CA GLN A 418 -1.71 -14.96 -9.48
C GLN A 418 -2.67 -15.50 -8.40
N TYR A 419 -3.83 -16.03 -8.77
CA TYR A 419 -4.68 -16.80 -7.88
C TYR A 419 -5.48 -17.85 -8.64
N ASN A 420 -5.64 -19.05 -8.07
CA ASN A 420 -5.99 -20.32 -8.78
C ASN A 420 -4.74 -21.15 -9.10
N GLN A 421 -3.87 -21.28 -8.09
CA GLN A 421 -2.57 -21.96 -8.19
C GLN A 421 -2.57 -23.22 -7.32
N PRO A 422 -3.24 -24.32 -7.76
CA PRO A 422 -3.33 -25.56 -6.97
C PRO A 422 -1.96 -26.18 -6.62
N GLU A 423 -0.93 -25.87 -7.40
CA GLU A 423 0.45 -26.30 -7.21
C GLU A 423 1.04 -25.82 -5.87
N VAL A 424 0.50 -24.74 -5.28
CA VAL A 424 0.85 -24.29 -3.91
C VAL A 424 0.67 -25.42 -2.92
N GLN A 425 -0.38 -26.22 -3.06
CA GLN A 425 -0.61 -27.35 -2.16
C GLN A 425 0.46 -28.43 -2.30
N HIS A 426 0.94 -28.68 -3.53
CA HIS A 426 1.97 -29.67 -3.78
C HIS A 426 3.30 -29.23 -3.16
N LEU A 427 3.72 -27.99 -3.40
CA LEU A 427 4.93 -27.42 -2.80
C LEU A 427 4.83 -27.43 -1.26
N TYR A 428 3.67 -27.05 -0.70
CA TYR A 428 3.45 -27.12 0.74
C TYR A 428 3.61 -28.54 1.28
N LYS A 429 3.04 -29.56 0.62
CA LYS A 429 3.12 -30.95 1.07
C LYS A 429 4.57 -31.46 1.03
N THR A 430 5.31 -31.17 -0.03
CA THR A 430 6.71 -31.59 -0.17
C THR A 430 7.61 -30.87 0.85
N MET A 431 7.39 -29.58 1.09
CA MET A 431 8.14 -28.83 2.11
C MET A 431 7.81 -29.25 3.54
N ARG A 432 6.54 -29.53 3.85
CA ARG A 432 6.11 -30.00 5.18
C ARG A 432 6.72 -31.37 5.53
N ALA A 433 7.04 -32.17 4.52
CA ALA A 433 7.66 -33.49 4.70
C ALA A 433 9.18 -33.45 4.95
N LEU A 434 9.82 -32.27 4.82
CA LEU A 434 11.26 -32.15 5.09
C LEU A 434 11.55 -32.40 6.58
N PRO A 435 12.67 -33.08 6.91
CA PRO A 435 13.14 -33.20 8.29
C PRO A 435 13.31 -31.82 8.92
N ARG A 436 12.94 -31.67 10.19
CA ARG A 436 13.03 -30.37 10.88
C ARG A 436 13.35 -30.49 12.36
N GLN A 437 14.18 -29.56 12.84
CA GLN A 437 14.41 -29.25 14.24
C GLN A 437 14.07 -27.77 14.42
N GLY A 438 12.79 -27.45 14.67
CA GLY A 438 12.27 -26.08 14.66
C GLY A 438 11.72 -25.63 13.30
N ARG A 439 11.70 -24.31 13.05
CA ARG A 439 11.28 -23.72 11.78
C ARG A 439 12.40 -23.85 10.74
N LEU A 440 12.02 -24.17 9.51
CA LEU A 440 12.92 -24.14 8.36
C LEU A 440 13.24 -22.67 8.04
N VAL A 441 14.52 -22.36 7.87
CA VAL A 441 14.96 -21.01 7.49
C VAL A 441 15.08 -20.96 5.98
N LEU A 442 14.24 -20.16 5.33
CA LEU A 442 14.25 -20.02 3.88
C LEU A 442 15.08 -18.80 3.46
N ASP A 443 16.13 -19.06 2.69
CA ASP A 443 16.96 -18.07 2.04
C ASP A 443 16.56 -17.97 0.55
N LEU A 444 15.97 -16.83 0.16
CA LEU A 444 15.46 -16.65 -1.19
C LEU A 444 16.59 -16.20 -2.12
N ASP A 445 16.90 -17.00 -3.13
CA ASP A 445 17.96 -16.70 -4.09
C ASP A 445 17.42 -15.97 -5.32
N PHE A 446 17.49 -14.64 -5.28
CA PHE A 446 16.96 -13.77 -6.33
C PHE A 446 17.84 -13.66 -7.58
N ALA A 447 18.94 -14.43 -7.70
CA ALA A 447 19.87 -14.31 -8.82
C ALA A 447 19.23 -14.50 -10.20
N GLN A 448 18.20 -15.35 -10.30
CA GLN A 448 17.54 -15.65 -11.58
C GLN A 448 16.26 -14.85 -11.81
N ASP A 449 15.36 -14.83 -10.84
CA ASP A 449 14.02 -14.27 -11.01
C ASP A 449 13.40 -13.89 -9.64
N GLN A 450 13.72 -12.68 -9.19
CA GLN A 450 13.23 -12.14 -7.92
C GLN A 450 11.71 -12.17 -7.80
N GLY A 451 11.02 -11.67 -8.84
CA GLY A 451 9.55 -11.54 -8.83
C GLY A 451 8.88 -12.91 -8.72
N PHE A 452 9.37 -13.90 -9.47
CA PHE A 452 8.86 -15.26 -9.42
C PHE A 452 9.04 -15.90 -8.04
N ILE A 453 10.25 -15.85 -7.46
CA ILE A 453 10.55 -16.52 -6.19
C ILE A 453 9.71 -15.93 -5.06
N TRP A 454 9.69 -14.59 -4.97
CA TRP A 454 8.86 -13.88 -4.01
C TRP A 454 7.37 -14.24 -4.13
N THR A 455 6.83 -14.19 -5.35
CA THR A 455 5.41 -14.45 -5.64
C THR A 455 4.97 -15.81 -5.12
N ASN A 456 5.74 -16.85 -5.41
CA ASN A 456 5.42 -18.23 -5.07
C ASN A 456 5.63 -18.53 -3.57
N VAL A 457 6.69 -18.00 -2.96
CA VAL A 457 6.95 -18.20 -1.51
C VAL A 457 5.87 -17.56 -0.65
N LEU A 458 5.36 -16.39 -1.02
CA LEU A 458 4.23 -15.80 -0.30
C LEU A 458 2.97 -16.66 -0.38
N GLY A 459 2.68 -17.25 -1.54
CA GLY A 459 1.55 -18.16 -1.69
C GLY A 459 1.66 -19.38 -0.80
N LEU A 460 2.86 -19.97 -0.74
CA LEU A 460 3.17 -21.05 0.20
C LEU A 460 2.95 -20.61 1.66
N GLN A 461 3.39 -19.42 2.04
CA GLN A 461 3.24 -18.91 3.41
C GLN A 461 1.78 -18.64 3.76
N ALA A 462 1.03 -18.01 2.85
CA ALA A 462 -0.40 -17.77 3.03
C ALA A 462 -1.16 -19.09 3.21
N TYR A 463 -0.86 -20.09 2.39
CA TYR A 463 -1.47 -21.41 2.50
C TYR A 463 -1.07 -22.16 3.79
N ALA A 464 0.20 -22.12 4.19
CA ALA A 464 0.66 -22.73 5.43
C ALA A 464 -0.05 -22.13 6.66
N LYS A 465 -0.18 -20.79 6.69
CA LYS A 465 -0.91 -20.08 7.74
C LYS A 465 -2.39 -20.49 7.79
N ARG A 466 -3.05 -20.66 6.63
CA ARG A 466 -4.43 -21.16 6.55
C ARG A 466 -4.59 -22.58 7.10
N LYS A 467 -3.53 -23.40 7.06
CA LYS A 467 -3.49 -24.73 7.67
C LYS A 467 -3.14 -24.72 9.16
N GLY A 468 -2.87 -23.55 9.72
CA GLY A 468 -2.43 -23.41 11.12
C GLY A 468 -1.01 -23.90 11.34
N ASP A 469 -0.21 -24.06 10.28
CA ASP A 469 1.18 -24.48 10.41
C ASP A 469 2.12 -23.28 10.32
N ASP A 470 3.10 -23.23 11.22
CA ASP A 470 4.21 -22.28 11.20
C ASP A 470 5.54 -23.04 11.22
N PHE A 471 5.84 -23.73 10.11
CA PHE A 471 6.99 -24.63 10.02
C PHE A 471 8.20 -24.02 9.32
N PHE A 472 8.09 -22.80 8.80
CA PHE A 472 9.21 -22.10 8.15
C PHE A 472 9.11 -20.60 8.35
N CYS A 473 10.24 -19.93 8.16
CA CYS A 473 10.40 -18.49 8.20
C CYS A 473 11.20 -18.01 6.98
N VAL A 474 11.02 -16.75 6.59
CA VAL A 474 11.81 -16.13 5.50
C VAL A 474 12.87 -15.22 6.09
N ASN A 475 14.14 -15.48 5.76
CA ASN A 475 15.29 -14.77 6.32
C ASN A 475 15.59 -13.45 5.58
N LYS A 476 16.16 -13.56 4.38
CA LYS A 476 16.60 -12.41 3.56
C LYS A 476 15.72 -12.26 2.31
N ASN A 477 15.86 -11.10 1.69
CA ASN A 477 15.30 -10.73 0.39
C ASN A 477 13.75 -10.60 0.38
N TRP A 478 13.29 -9.34 0.30
CA TRP A 478 11.86 -8.98 0.26
C TRP A 478 11.03 -9.38 1.49
N HIS A 479 11.66 -9.34 2.67
CA HIS A 479 11.01 -9.54 3.96
C HIS A 479 9.82 -8.59 4.19
N ILE A 480 9.78 -7.45 3.49
CA ILE A 480 8.75 -6.41 3.59
C ILE A 480 7.33 -6.92 3.32
N SER A 481 7.15 -7.92 2.46
CA SER A 481 5.82 -8.51 2.16
C SER A 481 5.43 -9.62 3.14
N ASN A 482 6.37 -10.09 3.96
CA ASN A 482 6.10 -11.08 5.00
C ASN A 482 5.66 -10.36 6.27
N THR A 483 4.62 -10.90 6.92
CA THR A 483 4.25 -10.49 8.28
C THR A 483 5.42 -10.72 9.24
N ARG A 484 5.49 -9.99 10.36
CA ARG A 484 6.59 -10.16 11.33
C ARG A 484 6.73 -11.61 11.81
N ALA A 485 5.61 -12.30 12.01
CA ALA A 485 5.61 -13.73 12.40
C ALA A 485 6.20 -14.62 11.30
N GLY A 486 6.06 -14.25 10.02
CA GLY A 486 6.62 -14.99 8.89
C GLY A 486 8.11 -14.76 8.64
N ARG A 487 8.74 -13.82 9.36
CA ARG A 487 10.18 -13.52 9.22
C ARG A 487 10.99 -14.38 10.20
N CYS A 488 12.21 -14.74 9.80
CA CYS A 488 13.12 -15.41 10.71
C CYS A 488 13.63 -14.46 11.78
N THR A 489 13.73 -14.96 13.00
CA THR A 489 14.49 -14.35 14.08
C THR A 489 15.99 -14.59 13.88
N PRO A 490 16.86 -13.75 14.45
CA PRO A 490 18.31 -13.97 14.39
C PRO A 490 18.71 -15.38 14.87
N ASP A 491 18.13 -15.86 15.97
CA ASP A 491 18.42 -17.18 16.52
C ASP A 491 18.02 -18.31 15.57
N GLU A 492 16.88 -18.19 14.89
CA GLU A 492 16.49 -19.15 13.85
C GLU A 492 17.51 -19.18 12.71
N VAL A 493 17.97 -18.03 12.22
CA VAL A 493 18.97 -17.96 11.14
C VAL A 493 20.29 -18.61 11.56
N ILE A 494 20.67 -18.46 12.83
CA ILE A 494 21.94 -18.93 13.39
C ILE A 494 21.90 -20.42 13.71
N ARG A 495 20.79 -20.95 14.22
CA ARG A 495 20.71 -22.34 14.71
C ARG A 495 19.85 -23.24 13.83
N GLY A 496 18.93 -22.65 13.08
CA GLY A 496 17.93 -23.36 12.29
C GLY A 496 18.49 -24.04 11.05
N GLN A 497 17.71 -24.99 10.56
CA GLN A 497 18.00 -25.70 9.31
C GLN A 497 17.67 -24.79 8.12
N ARG A 498 18.71 -24.39 7.40
CA ARG A 498 18.63 -23.44 6.28
C ARG A 498 18.39 -24.17 4.96
N TYR A 499 17.57 -23.56 4.12
CA TYR A 499 17.27 -24.03 2.78
C TYR A 499 17.33 -22.87 1.80
N GLN A 500 17.93 -23.11 0.64
CA GLN A 500 17.91 -22.16 -0.44
C GLN A 500 16.69 -22.39 -1.31
N ILE A 501 15.96 -21.32 -1.60
CA ILE A 501 14.82 -21.34 -2.51
C ILE A 501 15.24 -20.71 -3.83
N ARG A 502 15.17 -21.49 -4.91
CA ARG A 502 15.58 -21.10 -6.26
C ARG A 502 14.51 -21.48 -7.27
N LYS A 503 14.49 -20.79 -8.41
CA LYS A 503 13.78 -21.28 -9.59
C LYS A 503 14.49 -22.53 -10.11
N VAL A 504 13.73 -23.55 -10.49
CA VAL A 504 14.29 -24.77 -11.09
C VAL A 504 14.60 -24.48 -12.56
N VAL A 505 15.83 -24.82 -12.96
CA VAL A 505 16.37 -24.67 -14.31
C VAL A 505 17.03 -25.99 -14.68
N GLU A 506 16.98 -26.33 -15.96
CA GLU A 506 17.60 -27.53 -16.49
C GLU A 506 19.10 -27.58 -16.18
N GLY A 507 19.61 -28.77 -15.83
CA GLY A 507 21.02 -28.98 -15.49
C GLY A 507 21.42 -28.74 -14.03
N MET A 508 20.50 -28.27 -13.16
CA MET A 508 20.76 -28.23 -11.72
C MET A 508 20.60 -29.60 -11.05
N ALA A 509 21.27 -29.77 -9.90
CA ALA A 509 21.06 -30.92 -9.03
C ALA A 509 19.57 -31.06 -8.64
N PRO A 510 19.07 -32.28 -8.41
CA PRO A 510 17.67 -32.46 -8.03
C PRO A 510 17.39 -31.78 -6.68
N PRO A 511 16.33 -30.97 -6.55
CA PRO A 511 15.96 -30.34 -5.28
C PRO A 511 15.38 -31.36 -4.29
N LEU A 512 15.49 -31.07 -2.99
CA LEU A 512 14.92 -31.89 -1.92
C LEU A 512 13.38 -31.84 -1.89
N ALA A 513 12.83 -30.71 -2.30
CA ALA A 513 11.41 -30.52 -2.53
C ALA A 513 11.23 -29.58 -3.72
N GLN A 514 10.18 -29.80 -4.51
CA GLN A 514 9.86 -28.95 -5.65
C GLN A 514 8.35 -28.77 -5.82
N GLY A 515 8.00 -27.71 -6.52
CA GLY A 515 6.63 -27.37 -6.89
C GLY A 515 6.58 -25.95 -7.41
N MET A 516 5.62 -25.65 -8.30
CA MET A 516 5.46 -24.31 -8.88
C MET A 516 6.72 -23.77 -9.61
N GLY A 517 7.61 -24.65 -10.08
CA GLY A 517 8.91 -24.24 -10.62
C GLY A 517 9.91 -23.73 -9.58
N LEU A 518 9.59 -23.82 -8.28
CA LEU A 518 10.54 -23.63 -7.19
C LEU A 518 11.19 -24.95 -6.79
N GLY A 519 12.48 -24.88 -6.48
CA GLY A 519 13.27 -25.95 -5.91
C GLY A 519 13.79 -25.53 -4.53
N VAL A 520 13.72 -26.47 -3.60
CA VAL A 520 14.22 -26.33 -2.23
C VAL A 520 15.51 -27.12 -2.13
N TYR A 521 16.61 -26.43 -1.89
CA TYR A 521 17.95 -27.02 -1.83
C TYR A 521 18.46 -26.95 -0.42
N ARG A 522 19.17 -27.98 0.02
CA ARG A 522 19.87 -27.91 1.31
C ARG A 522 20.87 -26.76 1.24
N PHE A 523 20.79 -25.86 2.20
CA PHE A 523 21.77 -24.79 2.30
C PHE A 523 23.00 -25.37 3.01
N GLU A 524 23.99 -25.81 2.22
CA GLU A 524 25.24 -26.33 2.76
C GLU A 524 26.12 -25.18 3.24
N LEU A 525 26.54 -25.27 4.50
CA LEU A 525 27.44 -24.29 5.08
C LEU A 525 28.85 -24.55 4.53
N PRO A 526 29.52 -23.54 3.96
CA PRO A 526 30.91 -23.67 3.58
C PRO A 526 31.77 -23.87 4.83
N ASP A 527 32.72 -24.81 4.75
CA ASP A 527 33.73 -24.98 5.80
C ASP A 527 34.72 -23.82 5.76
N LEU A 528 34.39 -22.75 6.48
CA LEU A 528 35.25 -21.57 6.59
C LEU A 528 36.64 -21.93 7.11
N ALA A 529 36.76 -22.93 7.99
CA ALA A 529 38.04 -23.35 8.55
C ALA A 529 38.92 -24.10 7.54
N ALA A 530 38.35 -24.62 6.45
CA ALA A 530 39.11 -25.18 5.33
C ALA A 530 39.65 -24.11 4.37
N LEU A 531 39.15 -22.88 4.47
CA LEU A 531 39.58 -21.75 3.65
C LEU A 531 40.64 -20.95 4.42
N SER A 532 41.85 -20.87 3.88
CA SER A 532 42.98 -20.19 4.56
C SER A 532 42.74 -18.69 4.75
N GLU A 533 42.26 -18.00 3.70
CA GLU A 533 41.85 -16.59 3.72
C GLU A 533 40.70 -16.41 2.73
N VAL A 534 39.67 -15.66 3.13
CA VAL A 534 38.55 -15.33 2.24
C VAL A 534 38.31 -13.85 2.23
N THR A 535 38.26 -13.27 1.03
CA THR A 535 38.02 -11.83 0.83
C THR A 535 36.64 -11.60 0.25
N VAL A 536 36.04 -10.44 0.56
CA VAL A 536 34.75 -10.01 0.02
C VAL A 536 34.78 -9.97 -1.50
N ALA A 537 35.91 -9.51 -2.07
CA ALA A 537 36.11 -9.47 -3.52
C ALA A 537 36.06 -10.86 -4.18
N ALA A 538 36.68 -11.87 -3.55
CA ALA A 538 36.81 -13.20 -4.13
C ALA A 538 35.57 -14.07 -3.94
N ARG A 539 34.84 -13.88 -2.83
CA ARG A 539 33.69 -14.70 -2.43
C ARG A 539 32.56 -13.83 -1.84
N PRO A 540 32.01 -12.86 -2.60
CA PRO A 540 30.98 -11.96 -2.07
C PRO A 540 29.75 -12.73 -1.53
N GLU A 541 29.37 -13.83 -2.18
CA GLU A 541 28.29 -14.70 -1.75
C GLU A 541 28.50 -15.30 -0.36
N LEU A 542 29.75 -15.57 0.02
CA LEU A 542 30.08 -16.10 1.33
C LEU A 542 29.77 -15.08 2.43
N PHE A 543 30.19 -13.84 2.18
CA PHE A 543 29.96 -12.74 3.11
C PHE A 543 28.48 -12.43 3.24
N ASN A 544 27.80 -12.24 2.12
CA ASN A 544 26.39 -11.87 2.11
C ASN A 544 25.49 -12.93 2.78
N ASN A 545 25.80 -14.22 2.59
CA ASN A 545 24.88 -15.29 2.98
C ASN A 545 25.24 -15.98 4.31
N PHE A 546 26.53 -15.95 4.72
CA PHE A 546 27.03 -16.77 5.82
C PHE A 546 27.76 -16.01 6.93
N ILE A 547 28.50 -14.94 6.60
CA ILE A 547 29.38 -14.27 7.56
C ILE A 547 28.73 -13.00 8.12
N LEU A 548 28.13 -12.17 7.26
CA LEU A 548 27.55 -10.89 7.65
C LEU A 548 26.15 -11.09 8.23
N ASP A 549 25.98 -10.70 9.50
CA ASP A 549 24.71 -10.79 10.22
C ASP A 549 23.97 -9.44 10.25
N SER A 550 24.35 -8.53 11.14
CA SER A 550 23.69 -7.23 11.33
C SER A 550 24.67 -6.07 11.33
N GLY A 551 24.20 -4.86 11.00
CA GLY A 551 25.01 -3.64 11.02
C GLY A 551 25.99 -3.54 9.86
N TRP A 552 25.68 -4.16 8.72
CA TRP A 552 26.47 -4.11 7.49
C TRP A 552 25.66 -3.53 6.34
N SER A 553 26.32 -2.79 5.45
CA SER A 553 25.76 -2.28 4.21
C SER A 553 25.57 -3.40 3.18
N ALA A 554 25.00 -3.04 2.02
CA ALA A 554 25.17 -3.86 0.82
C ALA A 554 26.67 -4.02 0.49
N LEU A 555 27.03 -5.16 -0.11
CA LEU A 555 28.41 -5.40 -0.56
C LEU A 555 28.81 -4.39 -1.63
N GLU A 556 30.02 -3.85 -1.50
CA GLU A 556 30.70 -3.11 -2.55
C GLU A 556 31.69 -4.04 -3.27
N ASN A 557 32.38 -3.57 -4.32
CA ASN A 557 33.20 -4.43 -5.18
C ASN A 557 34.27 -5.25 -4.44
N GLN A 558 34.84 -4.71 -3.36
CA GLN A 558 35.98 -5.33 -2.67
C GLN A 558 35.82 -5.46 -1.15
N PHE A 559 34.77 -4.88 -0.58
CA PHE A 559 34.55 -4.81 0.87
C PHE A 559 33.08 -4.52 1.16
N VAL A 560 32.74 -4.49 2.46
CA VAL A 560 31.43 -4.06 2.95
C VAL A 560 31.60 -3.10 4.11
N TRP A 561 30.77 -2.05 4.19
CA TRP A 561 30.81 -1.12 5.31
C TRP A 561 30.00 -1.64 6.50
N SER A 562 30.50 -1.42 7.71
CA SER A 562 29.65 -1.42 8.89
C SER A 562 28.81 -0.13 8.93
N GLU A 563 27.53 -0.25 9.24
CA GLU A 563 26.61 0.86 9.40
C GLU A 563 26.20 1.02 10.86
N GLY A 564 26.47 2.21 11.43
CA GLY A 564 26.17 2.53 12.82
C GLY A 564 27.26 2.10 13.81
N LYS A 565 26.87 2.00 15.09
CA LYS A 565 27.82 1.80 16.21
C LYS A 565 28.18 0.33 16.45
N THR A 566 27.43 -0.59 15.87
CA THR A 566 27.60 -2.02 16.13
C THR A 566 27.38 -2.80 14.85
N SER A 567 28.35 -3.65 14.50
CA SER A 567 28.19 -4.65 13.45
C SER A 567 28.55 -6.04 13.96
N ARG A 568 27.92 -7.06 13.40
CA ARG A 568 28.03 -8.44 13.90
C ARG A 568 28.37 -9.40 12.77
N LEU A 569 29.38 -10.23 13.00
CA LEU A 569 29.75 -11.36 12.18
C LEU A 569 29.35 -12.65 12.90
N VAL A 570 28.89 -13.63 12.14
CA VAL A 570 28.63 -14.98 12.64
C VAL A 570 29.45 -15.94 11.81
N LEU A 571 30.36 -16.66 12.47
CA LEU A 571 31.17 -17.70 11.87
C LEU A 571 30.66 -19.05 12.36
N ARG A 572 30.35 -19.95 11.43
CA ARG A 572 30.08 -21.35 11.76
C ARG A 572 31.35 -22.15 11.51
N LEU A 573 31.93 -22.67 12.59
CA LEU A 573 33.19 -23.39 12.64
C LEU A 573 32.93 -24.81 13.19
N PRO A 574 33.85 -25.76 13.00
CA PRO A 574 33.78 -27.05 13.69
C PRO A 574 33.60 -26.85 15.22
N SER A 575 32.75 -27.66 15.86
CA SER A 575 32.42 -27.55 17.30
C SER A 575 33.60 -27.61 18.27
N ASN A 576 34.77 -28.04 17.80
CA ASN A 576 36.02 -28.11 18.53
C ASN A 576 37.07 -27.10 18.02
N PHE A 577 36.67 -26.12 17.22
CA PHE A 577 37.58 -25.11 16.68
C PHE A 577 38.03 -24.17 17.81
N ALA A 578 39.35 -24.12 18.02
CA ALA A 578 40.02 -23.10 18.81
C ALA A 578 41.12 -22.49 17.95
N GLY A 579 41.14 -21.16 17.87
CA GLY A 579 42.00 -20.47 16.92
C GLY A 579 41.96 -18.96 17.00
N VAL A 580 42.41 -18.32 15.94
CA VAL A 580 42.40 -16.87 15.76
C VAL A 580 41.69 -16.54 14.46
N ALA A 581 40.73 -15.61 14.52
CA ALA A 581 40.17 -14.93 13.35
C ALA A 581 40.90 -13.61 13.15
N GLU A 582 41.57 -13.46 12.01
CA GLU A 582 42.19 -12.20 11.59
C GLU A 582 41.23 -11.48 10.63
N LEU A 583 40.76 -10.30 11.04
CA LEU A 583 39.85 -9.45 10.29
C LEU A 583 40.66 -8.38 9.55
N ASP A 584 40.50 -8.28 8.23
CA ASP A 584 41.09 -7.21 7.43
C ASP A 584 40.11 -6.04 7.31
N LEU A 585 40.34 -4.98 8.09
CA LEU A 585 39.42 -3.86 8.28
C LEU A 585 40.02 -2.54 7.80
N GLY A 586 39.25 -1.76 7.04
CA GLY A 586 39.49 -0.34 6.77
C GLY A 586 38.60 0.56 7.63
N SER A 587 38.84 1.86 7.66
CA SER A 587 38.00 2.85 8.34
C SER A 587 37.80 4.10 7.47
N PHE A 588 36.63 4.72 7.58
CA PHE A 588 36.34 5.99 6.95
C PHE A 588 36.87 7.15 7.81
N ILE A 589 38.04 7.70 7.45
CA ILE A 589 38.67 8.84 8.13
C ILE A 589 38.63 10.08 7.22
N PRO A 590 37.59 10.94 7.34
CA PRO A 590 37.35 12.03 6.38
C PRO A 590 38.29 13.23 6.53
N ARG A 591 39.00 13.36 7.67
CA ARG A 591 39.89 14.49 7.96
C ARG A 591 41.21 13.98 8.57
N PRO A 592 42.34 14.66 8.34
CA PRO A 592 43.63 14.25 8.89
C PRO A 592 43.65 14.10 10.42
N GLU A 593 42.93 14.96 11.14
CA GLU A 593 42.87 14.96 12.61
C GLU A 593 41.81 14.00 13.19
N ALA A 594 40.96 13.41 12.35
CA ALA A 594 39.92 12.51 12.82
C ALA A 594 40.51 11.12 13.14
N ASP A 595 40.00 10.51 14.18
CA ASP A 595 40.24 9.12 14.52
C ASP A 595 38.93 8.36 14.69
N GLN A 596 39.00 7.04 14.52
CA GLN A 596 37.90 6.14 14.81
C GLN A 596 38.41 5.01 15.70
N VAL A 597 37.66 4.70 16.76
CA VAL A 597 38.03 3.64 17.69
C VAL A 597 37.08 2.46 17.49
N LEU A 598 37.65 1.27 17.36
CA LEU A 598 36.93 0.01 17.21
C LEU A 598 37.29 -0.90 18.38
N THR A 599 36.30 -1.49 19.04
CA THR A 599 36.52 -2.63 19.94
C THR A 599 35.92 -3.88 19.32
N VAL A 600 36.70 -4.95 19.20
CA VAL A 600 36.20 -6.23 18.66
C VAL A 600 36.05 -7.23 19.79
N GLU A 601 34.90 -7.87 19.88
CA GLU A 601 34.53 -8.84 20.90
C GLU A 601 34.18 -10.18 20.25
N ALA A 602 34.78 -11.28 20.72
CA ALA A 602 34.39 -12.63 20.36
C ALA A 602 34.30 -13.47 21.64
N GLY A 603 33.10 -13.93 21.98
CA GLY A 603 32.86 -14.57 23.28
C GLY A 603 33.00 -13.59 24.45
N ALA A 604 33.62 -14.02 25.56
CA ALA A 604 33.66 -13.26 26.81
C ALA A 604 34.81 -12.24 26.95
N ALA A 605 35.71 -12.14 25.96
CA ALA A 605 36.91 -11.31 26.06
C ALA A 605 37.04 -10.31 24.87
N PRO A 606 36.92 -8.99 25.11
CA PRO A 606 37.17 -8.00 24.07
C PRO A 606 38.67 -7.87 23.75
N SER A 607 39.00 -7.63 22.48
CA SER A 607 40.37 -7.50 21.95
C SER A 607 41.07 -6.17 22.28
N GLY A 608 40.47 -5.34 23.14
CA GLY A 608 40.90 -3.96 23.41
C GLY A 608 40.54 -2.97 22.30
N PRO A 609 40.75 -1.66 22.52
CA PRO A 609 40.44 -0.63 21.53
C PRO A 609 41.50 -0.56 20.43
N HIS A 610 41.06 -0.55 19.18
CA HIS A 610 41.86 -0.39 17.97
C HIS A 610 41.57 0.98 17.36
N ARG A 611 42.56 1.87 17.36
CA ARG A 611 42.42 3.23 16.82
C ARG A 611 42.85 3.28 15.35
N PHE A 612 42.00 3.80 14.48
CA PHE A 612 42.27 4.13 13.09
C PHE A 612 42.52 5.64 12.96
N VAL A 613 43.52 6.01 12.18
CA VAL A 613 43.91 7.41 11.91
C VAL A 613 44.18 7.58 10.42
N SER A 614 44.29 8.82 9.96
CA SER A 614 44.46 9.14 8.53
C SER A 614 45.68 8.49 7.89
N THR A 615 46.75 8.23 8.64
CA THR A 615 47.98 7.54 8.17
C THR A 615 47.90 6.01 8.25
N GLU A 616 46.90 5.45 8.92
CA GLU A 616 46.77 4.01 9.18
C GLU A 616 45.28 3.60 9.13
N GLN A 617 44.69 3.77 7.95
CA GLN A 617 43.26 3.58 7.73
C GLN A 617 42.86 2.11 7.55
N ARG A 618 43.82 1.18 7.40
CA ARG A 618 43.57 -0.26 7.22
C ARG A 618 44.45 -1.08 8.15
N LYS A 619 43.85 -2.03 8.86
CA LYS A 619 44.50 -2.86 9.89
C LYS A 619 44.01 -4.31 9.80
N ARG A 620 44.90 -5.23 10.17
CA ARG A 620 44.56 -6.64 10.40
C ARG A 620 44.44 -6.87 11.89
N ILE A 621 43.23 -7.19 12.35
CA ILE A 621 42.94 -7.36 13.77
C ILE A 621 42.74 -8.84 14.08
N ARG A 622 43.58 -9.37 14.98
CA ARG A 622 43.57 -10.77 15.40
C ARG A 622 42.67 -10.92 16.63
N VAL A 623 41.67 -11.79 16.54
CA VAL A 623 40.69 -12.03 17.60
C VAL A 623 40.69 -13.52 17.94
N PRO A 624 40.99 -13.90 19.19
CA PRO A 624 40.83 -15.29 19.62
C PRO A 624 39.38 -15.72 19.45
N VAL A 625 39.18 -16.89 18.85
CA VAL A 625 37.84 -17.47 18.65
C VAL A 625 37.83 -18.90 19.11
N GLN A 626 36.79 -19.24 19.85
CA GLN A 626 36.52 -20.60 20.29
C GLN A 626 35.08 -20.91 19.91
N ALA A 627 34.89 -21.97 19.14
CA ALA A 627 33.57 -22.46 18.83
C ALA A 627 33.01 -23.19 20.06
N ASP A 628 31.78 -22.83 20.44
CA ASP A 628 31.05 -23.54 21.48
C ASP A 628 30.49 -24.87 20.92
N GLY A 629 29.78 -25.64 21.75
CA GLY A 629 29.25 -26.95 21.38
C GLY A 629 28.30 -26.96 20.17
N ASP A 630 27.79 -25.81 19.73
CA ASP A 630 26.99 -25.64 18.51
C ASP A 630 27.82 -25.21 17.28
N GLY A 631 29.12 -24.99 17.43
CA GLY A 631 30.02 -24.58 16.35
C GLY A 631 29.91 -23.12 15.95
N ILE A 632 29.26 -22.27 16.76
CA ILE A 632 28.93 -20.89 16.38
C ILE A 632 29.82 -19.91 17.12
N VAL A 633 30.52 -19.05 16.37
CA VAL A 633 31.29 -17.94 16.90
C VAL A 633 30.66 -16.64 16.45
N THR A 634 30.30 -15.80 17.41
CA THR A 634 29.83 -14.45 17.12
C THR A 634 30.96 -13.46 17.38
N ILE A 635 31.26 -12.62 16.39
CA ILE A 635 32.21 -11.51 16.54
C ILE A 635 31.44 -10.20 16.42
N VAL A 636 31.51 -9.36 17.45
CA VAL A 636 30.84 -8.06 17.52
C VAL A 636 31.88 -6.95 17.40
N LEU A 637 31.63 -6.01 16.51
CA LEU A 637 32.45 -4.83 16.28
C LEU A 637 31.71 -3.63 16.86
N HIS A 638 32.27 -3.02 17.90
CA HIS A 638 31.77 -1.80 18.54
C HIS A 638 32.56 -0.61 18.01
N ILE A 639 31.91 0.22 17.20
CA ILE A 639 32.51 1.39 16.54
C ILE A 639 32.14 2.65 17.32
N ASP A 640 33.17 3.36 17.77
CA ASP A 640 33.01 4.65 18.40
C ASP A 640 32.83 5.75 17.34
N HIS A 641 31.80 6.58 17.54
CA HIS A 641 31.46 7.73 16.67
C HIS A 641 31.52 7.45 15.15
N PRO A 642 30.70 6.54 14.58
CA PRO A 642 30.61 6.37 13.12
C PRO A 642 30.13 7.68 12.46
N VAL A 643 30.69 8.01 11.30
CA VAL A 643 30.47 9.30 10.61
C VAL A 643 29.95 9.05 9.21
N SER A 644 28.95 9.84 8.78
CA SER A 644 28.50 9.78 7.38
C SER A 644 29.26 10.74 6.47
N PRO A 645 29.56 10.35 5.22
CA PRO A 645 30.11 11.27 4.22
C PRO A 645 29.27 12.56 4.05
N LYS A 646 27.95 12.48 4.23
CA LYS A 646 27.05 13.63 4.23
C LYS A 646 27.27 14.59 5.40
N GLN A 647 27.49 14.07 6.62
CA GLN A 647 27.76 14.90 7.79
C GLN A 647 29.02 15.75 7.63
N VAL A 648 30.00 15.26 6.87
CA VAL A 648 31.26 15.96 6.60
C VAL A 648 31.28 16.70 5.26
N GLY A 649 30.15 16.74 4.54
CA GLY A 649 30.01 17.47 3.28
C GLY A 649 30.78 16.86 2.10
N MET A 650 31.11 15.57 2.15
CA MET A 650 31.85 14.89 1.07
C MET A 650 30.94 14.30 -0.01
N SER A 651 29.74 13.85 0.35
CA SER A 651 28.75 13.32 -0.62
C SER A 651 27.34 13.34 -0.03
N GLU A 652 26.33 12.90 -0.79
CA GLU A 652 24.95 12.72 -0.28
C GLU A 652 24.75 11.43 0.50
N ASP A 653 25.79 10.61 0.69
CA ASP A 653 25.71 9.35 1.42
C ASP A 653 25.46 9.62 2.92
N ALA A 654 24.25 9.32 3.37
CA ALA A 654 23.81 9.55 4.73
C ALA A 654 24.15 8.41 5.70
N ARG A 655 24.73 7.29 5.22
CA ARG A 655 25.07 6.13 6.05
C ARG A 655 26.15 6.51 7.06
N ALA A 656 25.94 6.24 8.34
CA ALA A 656 26.96 6.42 9.37
C ALA A 656 28.00 5.28 9.25
N LEU A 657 29.11 5.55 8.57
CA LEU A 657 30.12 4.55 8.24
C LEU A 657 31.09 4.35 9.41
N GLY A 658 31.27 3.09 9.79
CA GLY A 658 32.30 2.66 10.72
C GLY A 658 33.53 2.17 9.97
N VAL A 659 33.75 0.86 10.04
CA VAL A 659 34.84 0.15 9.38
C VAL A 659 34.36 -0.59 8.13
N SER A 660 35.25 -0.75 7.15
CA SER A 660 35.03 -1.60 5.98
C SER A 660 35.68 -2.97 6.19
N LEU A 661 34.97 -4.07 5.96
CA LEU A 661 35.52 -5.43 6.02
C LEU A 661 35.93 -5.88 4.62
N TYR A 662 37.22 -6.20 4.44
CA TYR A 662 37.78 -6.71 3.19
C TYR A 662 37.89 -8.24 3.15
N GLY A 663 38.06 -8.88 4.31
CA GLY A 663 38.26 -10.32 4.37
C GLY A 663 38.45 -10.85 5.79
N ILE A 664 38.41 -12.17 5.91
CA ILE A 664 38.63 -12.91 7.16
C ILE A 664 39.61 -14.05 6.87
N LYS A 665 40.58 -14.22 7.76
CA LYS A 665 41.53 -15.33 7.76
C LYS A 665 41.37 -16.12 9.06
N LEU A 666 41.31 -17.45 8.98
CA LEU A 666 41.16 -18.33 10.14
C LEU A 666 42.44 -19.15 10.34
N GLU A 667 43.01 -19.10 11.55
CA GLU A 667 44.20 -19.85 11.95
C GLU A 667 43.83 -20.77 13.12
N ARG A 668 43.97 -22.09 12.93
CA ARG A 668 43.82 -23.05 14.05
C ARG A 668 45.03 -22.97 14.97
N GLN A 669 44.79 -23.10 16.27
CA GLN A 669 45.84 -23.26 17.28
C GLN A 669 46.37 -24.70 17.32
#